data_AF-A0A6S6VUC7-F1
#
_entry.id   AF-A0A6S6VUC7-F1
#
_cell.length_a   1.000
_cell.length_b   1.000
_cell.length_c   1.000
_cell.angle_alpha   90.00
_cell.angle_beta   90.00
_cell.angle_gamma   90.00
#
_symmetry.space_group_name_H-M   'P 1'
#
loop_
_entity.id
_entity.type
_entity.pdbx_description
1 polymer ?
#
loop_
_entity_poly.entity_id
_entity_poly.type
_entity_poly.pdbx_seq_one_letter_code
_entity_poly.pdbx_strand_id
1 'polypeptide(L)'
;MRPSPLYAFRIRSYISRVDARPAGTVQESVEAAYYRGGTSRAVILQPQALPKERARWPAIFRQIMGSGDPYGHQLDGLGAGISSLSKICLVEPYGKRVPLLGKGARYRTGSHGLDGVRETMQDAEALDQKVAETNEDEQKLDIDYTFVGLGIENDEVDVAGNCGNMSSAIGPYAYNAGLLPASVYAKADGEVTVKIRNTNTGKLIDSTFSVVGGEAVVTGDYTIDGITGKGSQIKLDFKDPYGSKTGKVLPTGRRIDNIAGYRVTCIDGANPAVFIRADDVGVDGTILPNDFNKLSDKLVLLESIRKAAAVAMGIAETESLVPRTIPKIGLVSQSSSHLVLSGKTLNSSQMDIVVRFLSDTQPHRAIPLTAALTTAVAARIPGTIVEQMLAPEPLVPSVITIGHASGQLQVDATMHEKNKLIPLSAAVFRTAKRLFEGNIFYTNVMEDTSAATSTSADNFSYGSNGRHSLGMAFVLEHRGKDSSHLFERDSRPANETTAPSPSPEPEPEPEHQQTLEQVEQAEQQPREIKLQYRPLPDPHRKRQLGPNSPVLPDFSTLPRTTLNVALKKLLTAVTELLTDRADSVAKLPTYANEHLADIVNQASRRVMVSYYSQKRAFENEKKAKEKELQGLKEGMVKLVESRQRKMTQKEKNRKKQMESKAKKLRARKDNKGKQGKEDE
;
A
#
# COMPACT_ATOMS: atom_id res chain seq x y z
N MET A 1 -30.57 -48.95 -42.53
CA MET A 1 -29.17 -49.42 -42.50
C MET A 1 -28.51 -49.04 -43.83
N ARG A 2 -27.35 -48.38 -43.76
CA ARG A 2 -26.34 -48.00 -44.79
C ARG A 2 -26.78 -47.76 -46.25
N PRO A 3 -26.20 -46.73 -46.86
CA PRO A 3 -25.59 -46.86 -48.17
C PRO A 3 -24.06 -46.77 -48.08
N SER A 4 -23.42 -47.61 -48.89
CA SER A 4 -21.99 -47.68 -49.15
C SER A 4 -21.62 -46.77 -50.35
N PRO A 5 -20.42 -46.89 -50.94
CA PRO A 5 -19.43 -45.82 -51.03
C PRO A 5 -19.42 -45.15 -52.42
N LEU A 6 -18.68 -44.05 -52.56
CA LEU A 6 -17.54 -43.94 -53.47
C LEU A 6 -17.14 -42.47 -53.78
N TYR A 7 -15.83 -42.33 -53.94
CA TYR A 7 -15.09 -41.27 -54.64
C TYR A 7 -15.00 -39.87 -54.02
N ALA A 8 -13.91 -39.70 -53.26
CA ALA A 8 -13.22 -38.44 -53.10
C ALA A 8 -12.68 -37.94 -54.45
N PHE A 9 -13.09 -36.74 -54.86
CA PHE A 9 -12.34 -35.91 -55.81
C PHE A 9 -12.01 -34.58 -55.13
N ARG A 10 -10.70 -34.40 -54.89
CA ARG A 10 -10.05 -33.17 -54.42
C ARG A 10 -10.10 -32.11 -55.52
N ILE A 11 -10.54 -30.90 -55.19
CA ILE A 11 -10.07 -29.67 -55.83
C ILE A 11 -9.26 -28.91 -54.78
N ARG A 12 -7.94 -28.84 -54.98
CA ARG A 12 -7.03 -27.95 -54.24
C ARG A 12 -7.18 -26.55 -54.83
N SER A 13 -7.77 -25.62 -54.09
CA SER A 13 -7.47 -24.20 -54.28
C SER A 13 -6.22 -23.87 -53.46
N TYR A 14 -5.09 -23.69 -54.15
CA TYR A 14 -3.93 -23.00 -53.58
C TYR A 14 -4.31 -21.51 -53.47
N ILE A 15 -4.88 -21.13 -52.33
CA ILE A 15 -4.79 -19.74 -51.88
C ILE A 15 -3.62 -19.72 -50.91
N SER A 16 -2.53 -19.10 -51.34
CA SER A 16 -1.48 -18.61 -50.45
C SER A 16 -2.10 -17.59 -49.51
N ARG A 17 -2.74 -18.06 -48.43
CA ARG A 17 -2.91 -17.22 -47.25
C ARG A 17 -1.55 -17.16 -46.60
N VAL A 18 -0.92 -15.99 -46.74
CA VAL A 18 0.01 -15.51 -45.73
C VAL A 18 -0.74 -15.68 -44.41
N ASP A 19 -0.34 -16.65 -43.59
CA ASP A 19 -0.92 -16.87 -42.26
C ASP A 19 -0.53 -15.67 -41.40
N ALA A 20 -1.28 -14.57 -41.54
CA ALA A 20 -1.42 -13.59 -40.49
C ALA A 20 -2.09 -14.34 -39.33
N ARG A 21 -1.28 -14.92 -38.43
CA ARG A 21 -1.77 -15.34 -37.12
C ARG A 21 -2.51 -14.15 -36.52
N PRO A 22 -3.72 -14.31 -35.98
CA PRO A 22 -4.33 -13.26 -35.19
C PRO A 22 -3.33 -12.86 -34.10
N ALA A 23 -3.10 -11.57 -33.91
CA ALA A 23 -2.25 -11.02 -32.85
C ALA A 23 -2.93 -11.19 -31.47
N GLY A 24 -3.34 -12.42 -31.13
CA GLY A 24 -3.90 -12.78 -29.85
C GLY A 24 -2.81 -13.35 -28.95
N THR A 25 -2.50 -12.65 -27.86
CA THR A 25 -1.61 -13.15 -26.81
C THR A 25 -2.33 -14.24 -26.01
N VAL A 26 -1.73 -15.43 -25.92
CA VAL A 26 -2.23 -16.53 -25.07
C VAL A 26 -1.80 -16.27 -23.63
N GLN A 27 -2.56 -16.77 -22.65
CA GLN A 27 -2.15 -16.75 -21.25
C GLN A 27 -1.04 -17.77 -20.99
N GLU A 28 0.03 -17.32 -20.34
CA GLU A 28 1.04 -18.15 -19.69
C GLU A 28 0.62 -18.40 -18.23
N SER A 29 1.23 -19.39 -17.60
CA SER A 29 0.97 -19.68 -16.19
C SER A 29 2.24 -19.74 -15.36
N VAL A 30 2.10 -19.38 -14.08
CA VAL A 30 3.16 -19.47 -13.07
C VAL A 30 2.64 -20.19 -11.83
N GLU A 31 3.44 -21.12 -11.30
CA GLU A 31 3.13 -21.81 -10.05
C GLU A 31 3.23 -20.83 -8.87
N ALA A 32 2.21 -20.84 -8.02
CA ALA A 32 2.07 -19.91 -6.93
C ALA A 32 1.23 -20.49 -5.79
N ALA A 33 1.42 -19.93 -4.60
CA ALA A 33 0.48 -20.12 -3.50
C ALA A 33 -0.15 -18.79 -3.09
N TYR A 34 -1.36 -18.82 -2.58
CA TYR A 34 -2.04 -17.67 -2.01
C TYR A 34 -2.23 -17.91 -0.52
N TYR A 35 -1.64 -17.04 0.29
CA TYR A 35 -1.62 -17.19 1.74
C TYR A 35 -2.26 -15.99 2.42
N ARG A 36 -2.93 -16.27 3.54
CA ARG A 36 -3.13 -15.28 4.59
C ARG A 36 -1.94 -15.32 5.55
N GLY A 37 -1.30 -14.18 5.75
CA GLY A 37 -0.34 -13.94 6.83
C GLY A 37 -0.87 -12.82 7.73
N GLY A 38 -1.16 -13.12 9.01
CA GLY A 38 -1.78 -12.17 9.92
C GLY A 38 -3.09 -11.61 9.36
N THR A 39 -3.18 -10.29 9.29
CA THR A 39 -4.33 -9.54 8.73
C THR A 39 -4.15 -9.13 7.26
N SER A 40 -3.30 -9.84 6.51
CA SER A 40 -3.03 -9.58 5.09
C SER A 40 -3.07 -10.85 4.26
N ARG A 41 -3.22 -10.71 2.94
CA ARG A 41 -3.08 -11.82 1.98
C ARG A 41 -2.09 -11.43 0.90
N ALA A 42 -1.34 -12.40 0.40
CA ALA A 42 -0.42 -12.22 -0.71
C ALA A 42 -0.31 -13.49 -1.55
N VAL A 43 0.03 -13.28 -2.81
CA VAL A 43 0.55 -14.33 -3.68
C VAL A 43 2.01 -14.57 -3.30
N ILE A 44 2.40 -15.82 -3.08
CA ILE A 44 3.77 -16.26 -2.81
C ILE A 44 4.27 -16.99 -4.06
N LEU A 45 5.40 -16.53 -4.59
CA LEU A 45 6.06 -17.07 -5.78
C LEU A 45 7.47 -17.53 -5.43
N GLN A 46 7.91 -18.62 -6.04
CA GLN A 46 9.33 -18.95 -6.08
C GLN A 46 9.96 -18.28 -7.30
N PRO A 47 11.10 -17.57 -7.15
CA PRO A 47 11.85 -16.99 -8.26
C PRO A 47 12.11 -17.95 -9.44
N GLN A 48 12.27 -19.25 -9.17
CA GLN A 48 12.50 -20.31 -10.17
C GLN A 48 11.25 -20.65 -11.01
N ALA A 49 10.07 -20.22 -10.58
CA ALA A 49 8.83 -20.34 -11.33
C ALA A 49 8.63 -19.18 -12.33
N LEU A 50 9.32 -18.05 -12.13
CA LEU A 50 9.23 -16.88 -12.98
C LEU A 50 10.19 -16.96 -14.18
N PRO A 51 9.95 -16.18 -15.26
CA PRO A 51 10.91 -16.05 -16.36
C PRO A 51 12.29 -15.62 -15.87
N LYS A 52 13.36 -16.11 -16.51
CA LYS A 52 14.74 -15.76 -16.15
C LYS A 52 15.02 -14.26 -16.27
N GLU A 53 14.36 -13.59 -17.23
CA GLU A 53 14.45 -12.15 -17.48
C GLU A 53 13.73 -11.37 -16.38
N ARG A 54 14.47 -10.94 -15.34
CA ARG A 54 13.91 -10.17 -14.22
C ARG A 54 13.21 -8.88 -14.62
N ALA A 55 13.61 -8.27 -15.74
CA ALA A 55 12.96 -7.08 -16.29
C ALA A 55 11.46 -7.29 -16.60
N ARG A 56 11.01 -8.54 -16.82
CA ARG A 56 9.60 -8.87 -17.08
C ARG A 56 8.76 -8.98 -15.80
N TRP A 57 9.39 -9.14 -14.64
CA TRP A 57 8.68 -9.44 -13.39
C TRP A 57 7.71 -8.34 -12.96
N PRO A 58 8.05 -7.03 -13.01
CA PRO A 58 7.10 -5.99 -12.61
C PRO A 58 5.79 -6.03 -13.40
N ALA A 59 5.85 -6.26 -14.71
CA ALA A 59 4.66 -6.39 -15.55
C ALA A 59 3.83 -7.63 -15.18
N ILE A 60 4.48 -8.77 -14.95
CA ILE A 60 3.82 -10.01 -14.52
C ILE A 60 3.16 -9.81 -13.14
N PHE A 61 3.85 -9.20 -12.19
CA PHE A 61 3.33 -8.91 -10.85
C PHE A 61 2.10 -8.00 -10.90
N ARG A 62 2.11 -6.99 -11.77
CA ARG A 62 0.95 -6.13 -11.97
C ARG A 62 -0.24 -6.90 -12.52
N GLN A 63 -0.05 -7.75 -13.53
CA GLN A 63 -1.11 -8.57 -14.09
C GLN A 63 -1.67 -9.57 -13.07
N ILE A 64 -0.81 -10.28 -12.34
CA ILE A 64 -1.21 -11.21 -11.27
C ILE A 64 -2.13 -10.53 -10.25
N MET A 65 -1.83 -9.27 -9.91
CA MET A 65 -2.59 -8.52 -8.92
C MET A 65 -3.72 -7.66 -9.49
N GLY A 66 -3.84 -7.47 -10.80
CA GLY A 66 -4.77 -6.49 -11.40
C GLY A 66 -4.42 -5.05 -11.03
N SER A 67 -3.13 -4.73 -10.93
CA SER A 67 -2.59 -3.42 -10.53
C SER A 67 -2.59 -2.42 -11.69
N GLY A 68 -2.72 -1.12 -11.39
CA GLY A 68 -2.94 -0.07 -12.38
C GLY A 68 -4.40 0.04 -12.79
N ASP A 69 -5.31 -0.40 -11.92
CA ASP A 69 -6.75 -0.35 -12.14
C ASP A 69 -7.32 1.02 -11.73
N PRO A 70 -7.70 1.90 -12.67
CA PRO A 70 -8.22 3.23 -12.37
C PRO A 70 -9.55 3.19 -11.59
N TYR A 71 -10.23 2.04 -11.51
CA TYR A 71 -11.43 1.85 -10.71
C TYR A 71 -11.12 1.42 -9.26
N GLY A 72 -9.86 1.05 -8.99
CA GLY A 72 -9.40 0.62 -7.69
C GLY A 72 -10.04 -0.67 -7.18
N HIS A 73 -10.49 -1.56 -8.07
CA HIS A 73 -11.15 -2.81 -7.73
C HIS A 73 -10.24 -4.03 -7.84
N GLN A 74 -9.29 -3.99 -8.79
CA GLN A 74 -8.38 -5.08 -9.17
C GLN A 74 -9.11 -6.36 -9.63
N LEU A 75 -10.23 -6.20 -10.36
CA LEU A 75 -11.08 -7.32 -10.80
C LEU A 75 -10.42 -8.26 -11.82
N ASP A 76 -9.43 -7.77 -12.55
CA ASP A 76 -8.67 -8.54 -13.55
C ASP A 76 -7.39 -9.16 -12.95
N GLY A 77 -7.45 -9.54 -11.68
CA GLY A 77 -6.34 -10.17 -10.96
C GLY A 77 -6.75 -10.67 -9.58
N LEU A 78 -5.77 -11.03 -8.76
CA LEU A 78 -5.97 -11.55 -7.40
C LEU A 78 -5.96 -10.45 -6.32
N GLY A 79 -5.75 -9.20 -6.72
CA GLY A 79 -5.92 -8.05 -5.86
C GLY A 79 -7.38 -7.85 -5.44
N ALA A 80 -7.61 -6.90 -4.55
CA ALA A 80 -8.96 -6.63 -4.04
C ALA A 80 -9.19 -5.15 -3.72
N GLY A 81 -8.47 -4.27 -4.38
CA GLY A 81 -8.67 -2.82 -4.27
C GLY A 81 -8.21 -2.21 -2.94
N ILE A 82 -7.52 -2.96 -2.09
CA ILE A 82 -7.00 -2.46 -0.81
C ILE A 82 -5.56 -2.92 -0.59
N SER A 83 -4.77 -2.07 0.05
CA SER A 83 -3.32 -2.28 0.13
C SER A 83 -2.98 -3.60 0.82
N SER A 84 -3.68 -3.99 1.89
CA SER A 84 -3.50 -5.26 2.62
C SER A 84 -3.71 -6.54 1.79
N LEU A 85 -4.29 -6.42 0.59
CA LEU A 85 -4.61 -7.50 -0.33
C LEU A 85 -3.91 -7.37 -1.71
N SER A 86 -3.16 -6.30 -1.95
CA SER A 86 -2.38 -6.05 -3.18
C SER A 86 -0.88 -6.31 -2.93
N LYS A 87 -0.49 -7.58 -2.82
CA LYS A 87 0.83 -8.01 -2.31
C LYS A 87 1.36 -9.26 -3.01
N ILE A 88 2.65 -9.25 -3.30
CA ILE A 88 3.42 -10.43 -3.71
C ILE A 88 4.58 -10.66 -2.72
N CYS A 89 4.91 -11.92 -2.50
CA CYS A 89 6.07 -12.38 -1.73
C CYS A 89 6.90 -13.30 -2.61
N LEU A 90 8.21 -13.06 -2.71
CA LEU A 90 9.16 -14.00 -3.31
C LEU A 90 9.85 -14.75 -2.19
N VAL A 91 9.92 -16.07 -2.29
CA VAL A 91 10.58 -16.92 -1.30
C VAL A 91 11.48 -17.92 -2.02
N GLU A 92 12.74 -18.00 -1.59
CA GLU A 92 13.71 -18.96 -2.11
C GLU A 92 14.65 -19.43 -0.99
N PRO A 93 15.27 -20.61 -1.13
CA PRO A 93 16.32 -21.05 -0.21
C PRO A 93 17.44 -20.02 -0.11
N TYR A 94 18.01 -19.87 1.08
CA TYR A 94 19.18 -19.02 1.26
C TYR A 94 20.41 -19.66 0.59
N GLY A 95 21.12 -18.89 -0.23
CA GLY A 95 22.32 -19.34 -0.94
C GLY A 95 22.03 -20.29 -2.11
N LYS A 96 23.01 -21.13 -2.46
CA LYS A 96 22.91 -22.11 -3.56
C LYS A 96 22.37 -23.45 -3.07
N ARG A 97 21.15 -23.49 -2.55
CA ARG A 97 20.48 -24.75 -2.19
C ARG A 97 19.42 -25.13 -3.21
N VAL A 98 19.34 -26.42 -3.51
CA VAL A 98 18.28 -27.00 -4.34
C VAL A 98 17.14 -27.40 -3.39
N PRO A 99 15.87 -27.01 -3.66
CA PRO A 99 14.73 -27.45 -2.85
C PRO A 99 14.68 -28.97 -2.69
N LEU A 100 14.35 -29.44 -1.49
CA LEU A 100 14.19 -30.87 -1.18
C LEU A 100 12.98 -31.48 -1.88
N LEU A 101 11.97 -30.65 -2.17
CA LEU A 101 10.78 -31.02 -2.93
C LEU A 101 10.90 -30.44 -4.33
N GLY A 102 10.97 -31.32 -5.34
CA GLY A 102 10.88 -30.91 -6.75
C GLY A 102 9.53 -30.25 -7.07
N LYS A 103 9.44 -29.56 -8.22
CA LYS A 103 8.18 -28.97 -8.72
C LYS A 103 7.06 -30.02 -8.68
N GLY A 104 6.11 -29.85 -7.75
CA GLY A 104 4.97 -30.76 -7.57
C GLY A 104 5.18 -32.00 -6.68
N ALA A 105 6.28 -32.12 -5.92
CA ALA A 105 6.48 -33.20 -4.96
C ALA A 105 5.57 -33.00 -3.72
N ARG A 106 4.30 -33.37 -3.88
CA ARG A 106 3.37 -33.55 -2.78
C ARG A 106 3.80 -34.78 -2.00
N TYR A 107 4.08 -34.64 -0.72
CA TYR A 107 3.86 -35.74 0.21
C TYR A 107 2.35 -36.03 0.22
N ARG A 108 1.89 -36.88 -0.72
CA ARG A 108 0.64 -37.58 -0.51
C ARG A 108 0.89 -38.46 0.70
N THR A 109 0.36 -38.05 1.85
CA THR A 109 0.16 -38.92 3.00
C THR A 109 -0.75 -40.06 2.55
N GLY A 110 -0.12 -41.10 2.01
CA GLY A 110 -0.78 -42.16 1.27
C GLY A 110 0.23 -43.00 0.51
N SER A 111 0.80 -43.99 1.21
CA SER A 111 1.32 -45.27 0.70
C SER A 111 2.77 -45.44 0.21
N HIS A 112 3.69 -44.47 0.29
CA HIS A 112 5.14 -44.76 0.20
C HIS A 112 5.83 -44.30 1.49
N GLY A 113 6.23 -45.29 2.30
CA GLY A 113 6.67 -45.15 3.68
C GLY A 113 7.97 -44.39 3.87
N LEU A 114 8.29 -44.16 5.14
CA LEU A 114 9.46 -43.47 5.72
C LEU A 114 10.82 -43.72 5.03
N ASP A 115 10.97 -44.76 4.22
CA ASP A 115 12.22 -45.13 3.54
C ASP A 115 12.56 -44.22 2.35
N GLY A 116 11.57 -43.74 1.56
CA GLY A 116 11.83 -42.76 0.48
C GLY A 116 12.19 -41.36 1.00
N VAL A 117 11.75 -41.05 2.23
CA VAL A 117 12.14 -39.83 2.96
C VAL A 117 13.59 -39.90 3.39
N ARG A 118 14.05 -41.09 3.81
CA ARG A 118 15.44 -41.32 4.26
C ARG A 118 16.47 -41.15 3.14
N GLU A 119 16.23 -41.70 1.95
CA GLU A 119 17.16 -41.51 0.82
C GLU A 119 17.25 -40.05 0.39
N THR A 120 16.10 -39.37 0.28
CA THR A 120 16.05 -37.94 -0.06
C THR A 120 16.71 -37.07 1.03
N MET A 121 16.59 -37.45 2.30
CA MET A 121 17.26 -36.81 3.43
C MET A 121 18.78 -37.04 3.42
N GLN A 122 19.25 -38.23 3.05
CA GLN A 122 20.70 -38.52 2.96
C GLN A 122 21.38 -37.73 1.83
N ASP A 123 20.75 -37.65 0.65
CA ASP A 123 21.26 -36.85 -0.47
C ASP A 123 21.28 -35.35 -0.14
N ALA A 124 20.28 -34.89 0.60
CA ALA A 124 20.17 -33.53 1.09
C ALA A 124 21.19 -33.20 2.19
N GLU A 125 21.41 -34.11 3.14
CA GLU A 125 22.43 -33.98 4.19
C GLU A 125 23.84 -33.91 3.58
N ALA A 126 24.13 -34.70 2.54
CA ALA A 126 25.39 -34.66 1.83
C ALA A 126 25.60 -33.33 1.06
N LEU A 127 24.52 -32.72 0.55
CA LEU A 127 24.58 -31.41 -0.11
C LEU A 127 24.73 -30.27 0.92
N ASP A 128 23.98 -30.33 2.03
CA ASP A 128 24.06 -29.37 3.12
C ASP A 128 25.45 -29.38 3.80
N GLN A 129 26.10 -30.55 3.93
CA GLN A 129 27.48 -30.66 4.40
C GLN A 129 28.48 -29.97 3.47
N LYS A 130 28.40 -30.20 2.15
CA LYS A 130 29.27 -29.52 1.17
C LYS A 130 29.10 -27.99 1.15
N VAL A 131 27.90 -27.49 1.40
CA VAL A 131 27.64 -26.04 1.49
C VAL A 131 28.16 -25.49 2.82
N ALA A 132 28.02 -26.23 3.92
CA ALA A 132 28.51 -25.83 5.25
C ALA A 132 30.05 -25.75 5.33
N GLU A 133 30.78 -26.56 4.57
CA GLU A 133 32.27 -26.54 4.50
C GLU A 133 32.83 -25.27 3.85
N THR A 134 32.00 -24.44 3.21
CA THR A 134 32.48 -23.26 2.45
C THR A 134 32.30 -21.91 3.15
N ASN A 135 31.57 -21.82 4.26
CA ASN A 135 31.28 -20.55 4.96
C ASN A 135 31.24 -20.75 6.49
N GLU A 136 32.36 -20.55 7.19
CA GLU A 136 32.49 -20.85 8.63
C GLU A 136 31.88 -19.78 9.58
N ASP A 137 31.53 -18.57 9.10
CA ASP A 137 31.12 -17.44 9.96
C ASP A 137 29.69 -16.87 9.74
N GLU A 138 28.87 -17.43 8.84
CA GLU A 138 27.48 -16.98 8.69
C GLU A 138 26.54 -17.73 9.64
N GLN A 139 25.78 -16.99 10.47
CA GLN A 139 24.57 -17.51 11.10
C GLN A 139 23.75 -18.24 10.03
N LYS A 140 23.58 -19.58 10.15
CA LYS A 140 22.88 -20.40 9.15
C LYS A 140 21.46 -19.86 8.91
N LEU A 141 21.30 -19.07 7.85
CA LEU A 141 20.01 -18.62 7.35
C LEU A 141 19.39 -19.76 6.52
N ASP A 142 18.06 -19.85 6.54
CA ASP A 142 17.34 -20.91 5.84
C ASP A 142 16.79 -20.41 4.50
N ILE A 143 16.17 -19.23 4.49
CA ILE A 143 15.47 -18.69 3.32
C ILE A 143 15.65 -17.18 3.14
N ASP A 144 15.58 -16.75 1.89
CA ASP A 144 15.38 -15.37 1.48
C ASP A 144 13.91 -15.07 1.23
N TYR A 145 13.48 -13.91 1.72
CA TYR A 145 12.14 -13.38 1.51
C TYR A 145 12.20 -11.96 0.94
N THR A 146 11.51 -11.72 -0.18
CA THR A 146 11.29 -10.38 -0.75
C THR A 146 9.80 -10.05 -0.74
N PHE A 147 9.44 -8.94 -0.12
CA PHE A 147 8.12 -8.34 -0.23
C PHE A 147 8.03 -7.44 -1.46
N VAL A 148 6.90 -7.49 -2.15
CA VAL A 148 6.55 -6.61 -3.27
C VAL A 148 5.16 -6.03 -3.02
N GLY A 149 5.09 -4.71 -2.83
CA GLY A 149 3.84 -3.95 -2.77
C GLY A 149 3.42 -3.48 -4.15
N LEU A 150 2.15 -3.65 -4.49
CA LEU A 150 1.62 -3.27 -5.80
C LEU A 150 0.61 -2.12 -5.65
N GLY A 151 0.80 -1.09 -6.45
CA GLY A 151 -0.16 -0.01 -6.61
C GLY A 151 -1.54 -0.52 -6.99
N ILE A 152 -2.59 0.07 -6.43
CA ILE A 152 -3.95 -0.31 -6.79
C ILE A 152 -4.34 0.42 -8.08
N GLU A 153 -4.34 1.76 -8.04
CA GLU A 153 -4.75 2.61 -9.17
C GLU A 153 -3.62 2.96 -10.15
N ASN A 154 -2.37 2.86 -9.70
CA ASN A 154 -1.18 3.12 -10.51
C ASN A 154 -0.38 1.84 -10.75
N ASP A 155 0.57 1.91 -11.68
CA ASP A 155 1.45 0.81 -12.10
C ASP A 155 2.70 0.66 -11.21
N GLU A 156 2.67 1.20 -10.01
CA GLU A 156 3.83 1.20 -9.13
C GLU A 156 4.08 -0.19 -8.52
N VAL A 157 5.35 -0.57 -8.48
CA VAL A 157 5.87 -1.80 -7.88
C VAL A 157 6.93 -1.37 -6.88
N ASP A 158 6.61 -1.52 -5.59
CA ASP A 158 7.43 -1.06 -4.48
C ASP A 158 8.06 -2.26 -3.75
N VAL A 159 9.39 -2.27 -3.68
CA VAL A 159 10.19 -3.26 -2.96
C VAL A 159 11.05 -2.63 -1.86
N ALA A 160 10.81 -1.36 -1.53
CA ALA A 160 11.62 -0.60 -0.58
C ALA A 160 11.41 -1.04 0.87
N GLY A 161 10.24 -1.59 1.21
CA GLY A 161 9.87 -1.97 2.58
C GLY A 161 9.63 -3.47 2.74
N ASN A 162 9.48 -3.91 4.00
CA ASN A 162 8.97 -5.23 4.35
C ASN A 162 7.46 -5.17 4.68
N CYS A 163 6.72 -6.25 4.43
CA CYS A 163 5.41 -6.48 5.01
C CYS A 163 5.47 -7.48 6.16
N GLY A 164 5.51 -6.96 7.40
CA GLY A 164 5.58 -7.82 8.58
C GLY A 164 4.39 -8.78 8.73
N ASN A 165 3.18 -8.39 8.30
CA ASN A 165 2.04 -9.32 8.34
C ASN A 165 2.31 -10.58 7.50
N MET A 166 2.87 -10.40 6.31
CA MET A 166 3.19 -11.52 5.44
C MET A 166 4.36 -12.36 5.96
N SER A 167 5.29 -11.80 6.74
CA SER A 167 6.35 -12.57 7.41
C SER A 167 5.81 -13.78 8.21
N SER A 168 4.58 -13.70 8.72
CA SER A 168 3.93 -14.82 9.45
C SER A 168 3.61 -16.03 8.57
N ALA A 169 3.46 -15.84 7.25
CA ALA A 169 3.19 -16.93 6.33
C ALA A 169 4.47 -17.55 5.75
N ILE A 170 5.61 -16.85 5.81
CA ILE A 170 6.82 -17.23 5.07
C ILE A 170 7.46 -18.50 5.65
N GLY A 171 7.64 -18.60 6.97
CA GLY A 171 8.15 -19.82 7.62
C GLY A 171 7.29 -21.05 7.32
N PRO A 172 5.97 -21.01 7.60
CA PRO A 172 5.05 -22.10 7.25
C PRO A 172 5.01 -22.43 5.76
N TYR A 173 5.10 -21.43 4.88
CA TYR A 173 5.18 -21.67 3.44
C TYR A 173 6.46 -22.42 3.08
N ALA A 174 7.62 -21.94 3.53
CA ALA A 174 8.90 -22.55 3.19
C ALA A 174 9.02 -24.00 3.68
N TYR A 175 8.49 -24.29 4.88
CA TYR A 175 8.41 -25.66 5.38
C TYR A 175 7.58 -26.54 4.44
N ASN A 176 6.33 -26.14 4.17
CA ASN A 176 5.41 -26.90 3.32
C ASN A 176 5.89 -27.03 1.87
N ALA A 177 6.65 -26.04 1.38
CA ALA A 177 7.19 -26.00 0.02
C ALA A 177 8.54 -26.73 -0.13
N GLY A 178 9.09 -27.31 0.94
CA GLY A 178 10.33 -28.09 0.86
C GLY A 178 11.59 -27.24 0.65
N LEU A 179 11.58 -25.98 1.09
CA LEU A 179 12.65 -25.00 0.83
C LEU A 179 13.74 -24.96 1.90
N LEU A 180 13.61 -25.75 2.97
CA LEU A 180 14.47 -25.70 4.14
C LEU A 180 15.57 -26.79 4.09
N PRO A 181 16.67 -26.66 4.84
CA PRO A 181 17.66 -27.73 4.97
C PRO A 181 17.08 -28.99 5.62
N ALA A 182 17.68 -30.16 5.32
CA ALA A 182 17.18 -31.46 5.78
C ALA A 182 17.08 -31.56 7.31
N SER A 183 18.02 -30.91 8.00
CA SER A 183 18.04 -30.84 9.47
C SER A 183 16.77 -30.26 10.08
N VAL A 184 16.06 -29.38 9.36
CA VAL A 184 14.79 -28.80 9.83
C VAL A 184 13.64 -29.80 9.74
N TYR A 185 13.69 -30.72 8.78
CA TYR A 185 12.67 -31.76 8.58
C TYR A 185 12.92 -33.00 9.44
N ALA A 186 14.14 -33.23 9.91
CA ALA A 186 14.53 -34.41 10.68
C ALA A 186 13.70 -34.63 11.96
N LYS A 187 13.18 -33.56 12.56
CA LYS A 187 12.34 -33.61 13.77
C LYS A 187 10.93 -34.17 13.51
N ALA A 188 10.48 -34.19 12.24
CA ALA A 188 9.13 -34.50 11.77
C ALA A 188 8.02 -33.62 12.40
N ASP A 189 7.67 -33.86 13.65
CA ASP A 189 6.59 -33.18 14.37
C ASP A 189 7.11 -32.30 15.52
N GLY A 190 6.32 -31.29 15.89
CA GLY A 190 6.60 -30.39 17.00
C GLY A 190 6.98 -28.98 16.56
N GLU A 191 7.62 -28.23 17.45
CA GLU A 191 8.01 -26.85 17.18
C GLU A 191 9.25 -26.78 16.27
N VAL A 192 9.15 -25.94 15.24
CA VAL A 192 10.19 -25.65 14.24
C VAL A 192 10.42 -24.14 14.19
N THR A 193 11.69 -23.73 14.07
CA THR A 193 12.08 -22.34 13.82
C THR A 193 12.76 -22.24 12.46
N VAL A 194 12.27 -21.33 11.63
CA VAL A 194 12.85 -20.99 10.32
C VAL A 194 13.52 -19.63 10.39
N LYS A 195 14.78 -19.54 9.96
CA LYS A 195 15.61 -18.34 9.95
C LYS A 195 15.50 -17.63 8.61
N ILE A 196 14.83 -16.48 8.60
CA ILE A 196 14.45 -15.76 7.39
C ILE A 196 15.29 -14.49 7.26
N ARG A 197 15.95 -14.30 6.12
CA ARG A 197 16.49 -12.98 5.74
C ARG A 197 15.47 -12.24 4.88
N ASN A 198 15.01 -11.08 5.35
CA ASN A 198 14.23 -10.19 4.51
C ASN A 198 15.17 -9.39 3.61
N THR A 199 15.15 -9.69 2.32
CA THR A 199 16.00 -9.04 1.31
C THR A 199 15.65 -7.58 1.05
N ASN A 200 14.45 -7.11 1.43
CA ASN A 200 14.11 -5.68 1.31
C ASN A 200 14.87 -4.84 2.33
N THR A 201 15.19 -5.37 3.51
CA THR A 201 15.78 -4.60 4.62
C THR A 201 17.10 -5.18 5.16
N GLY A 202 17.51 -6.35 4.69
CA GLY A 202 18.63 -7.11 5.25
C GLY A 202 18.36 -7.70 6.64
N LYS A 203 17.17 -7.49 7.21
CA LYS A 203 16.86 -7.89 8.59
C LYS A 203 16.49 -9.36 8.72
N LEU A 204 16.83 -9.92 9.87
CA LEU A 204 16.63 -11.32 10.20
C LEU A 204 15.36 -11.52 11.03
N ILE A 205 14.62 -12.58 10.71
CA ILE A 205 13.37 -12.94 11.37
C ILE A 205 13.41 -14.44 11.67
N ASP A 206 13.35 -14.80 12.95
CA ASP A 206 13.10 -16.18 13.37
C ASP A 206 11.57 -16.41 13.38
N SER A 207 11.08 -17.33 12.54
CA SER A 207 9.68 -17.73 12.46
C SER A 207 9.49 -19.10 13.13
N THR A 208 8.87 -19.11 14.30
CA THR A 208 8.65 -20.33 15.10
C THR A 208 7.19 -20.74 15.08
N PHE A 209 6.91 -21.99 14.73
CA PHE A 209 5.56 -22.56 14.58
C PHE A 209 5.55 -24.07 14.78
N SER A 210 4.37 -24.63 15.03
CA SER A 210 4.18 -26.08 15.18
C SER A 210 3.98 -26.78 13.84
N VAL A 211 4.49 -28.00 13.73
CA VAL A 211 4.35 -28.93 12.60
C VAL A 211 3.73 -30.24 13.08
N VAL A 212 2.81 -30.81 12.30
CA VAL A 212 2.25 -32.16 12.50
C VAL A 212 2.05 -32.84 11.15
N GLY A 213 2.48 -34.09 11.03
CA GLY A 213 2.31 -34.89 9.82
C GLY A 213 3.07 -34.34 8.61
N GLY A 214 4.21 -33.66 8.86
CA GLY A 214 5.00 -33.02 7.81
C GLY A 214 4.40 -31.74 7.23
N GLU A 215 3.37 -31.16 7.86
CA GLU A 215 2.81 -29.86 7.47
C GLU A 215 2.76 -28.88 8.66
N ALA A 216 2.93 -27.59 8.37
CA ALA A 216 2.74 -26.54 9.36
C ALA A 216 1.28 -26.52 9.87
N VAL A 217 1.11 -26.56 11.19
CA VAL A 217 -0.21 -26.59 11.84
C VAL A 217 -0.96 -25.29 11.56
N VAL A 218 -2.21 -25.39 11.11
CA VAL A 218 -3.06 -24.24 10.77
C VAL A 218 -4.11 -23.96 11.85
N THR A 219 -4.68 -25.01 12.45
CA THR A 219 -5.71 -24.91 13.48
C THR A 219 -5.09 -24.85 14.87
N GLY A 220 -5.60 -23.98 15.72
CA GLY A 220 -5.17 -23.82 17.11
C GLY A 220 -6.21 -23.00 17.87
N ASP A 221 -5.89 -22.63 19.10
CA ASP A 221 -6.77 -21.88 19.99
C ASP A 221 -6.44 -20.37 20.05
N TYR A 222 -5.39 -19.94 19.36
CA TYR A 222 -4.93 -18.55 19.34
C TYR A 222 -5.79 -17.68 18.42
N THR A 223 -6.12 -16.48 18.89
CA THR A 223 -6.89 -15.48 18.13
C THR A 223 -6.06 -14.22 17.91
N ILE A 224 -6.26 -13.59 16.75
CA ILE A 224 -5.74 -12.25 16.47
C ILE A 224 -6.88 -11.37 15.99
N ASP A 225 -6.89 -10.12 16.43
CA ASP A 225 -7.93 -9.19 16.06
C ASP A 225 -7.85 -8.79 14.58
N GLY A 226 -9.01 -8.73 13.93
CA GLY A 226 -9.14 -8.52 12.49
C GLY A 226 -9.22 -9.81 11.65
N ILE A 227 -9.13 -10.99 12.25
CA ILE A 227 -9.34 -12.30 11.58
C ILE A 227 -10.48 -13.07 12.23
N THR A 228 -11.34 -13.67 11.41
CA THR A 228 -12.41 -14.54 11.89
C THR A 228 -11.86 -15.91 12.29
N GLY A 229 -12.19 -16.35 13.50
CA GLY A 229 -11.86 -17.69 13.99
C GLY A 229 -10.51 -17.77 14.70
N LYS A 230 -10.14 -19.00 15.09
CA LYS A 230 -8.88 -19.32 15.78
C LYS A 230 -7.88 -19.94 14.79
N GLY A 231 -6.60 -19.90 15.13
CA GLY A 231 -5.54 -20.51 14.34
C GLY A 231 -4.36 -20.95 15.19
N SER A 232 -3.41 -21.63 14.57
CA SER A 232 -2.15 -21.99 15.19
C SER A 232 -1.28 -20.75 15.40
N GLN A 233 -0.66 -20.67 16.57
CA GLN A 233 0.21 -19.56 16.94
C GLN A 233 1.55 -19.66 16.19
N ILE A 234 2.01 -18.51 15.71
CA ILE A 234 3.30 -18.35 15.03
C ILE A 234 4.02 -17.20 15.71
N LYS A 235 5.18 -17.46 16.31
CA LYS A 235 6.04 -16.43 16.86
C LYS A 235 6.96 -15.90 15.76
N LEU A 236 6.97 -14.58 15.57
CA LEU A 236 7.95 -13.87 14.76
C LEU A 236 8.84 -13.09 15.70
N ASP A 237 10.14 -13.36 15.63
CA ASP A 237 11.16 -12.67 16.42
C ASP A 237 12.15 -11.97 15.48
N PHE A 238 12.04 -10.64 15.43
CA PHE A 238 12.85 -9.79 14.57
C PHE A 238 14.14 -9.45 15.30
N LYS A 239 15.28 -9.92 14.78
CA LYS A 239 16.61 -9.67 15.36
C LYS A 239 17.16 -8.34 14.86
N ASP A 240 17.78 -7.59 15.77
CA ASP A 240 18.36 -6.27 15.53
C ASP A 240 17.45 -5.40 14.64
N PRO A 241 16.18 -5.20 15.06
CA PRO A 241 15.11 -4.79 14.16
C PRO A 241 15.30 -3.36 13.61
N TYR A 242 16.13 -2.54 14.24
CA TYR A 242 16.26 -1.12 13.93
C TYR A 242 17.12 -0.80 12.71
N GLY A 243 17.02 0.44 12.21
CA GLY A 243 17.88 0.94 11.14
C GLY A 243 17.71 0.18 9.83
N SER A 244 16.51 -0.36 9.59
CA SER A 244 16.17 -1.16 8.41
C SER A 244 16.38 -0.42 7.08
N LYS A 245 16.35 0.91 7.11
CA LYS A 245 16.58 1.79 5.95
C LYS A 245 17.54 2.93 6.24
N THR A 246 17.60 3.37 7.49
CA THR A 246 18.35 4.57 7.90
C THR A 246 19.64 4.24 8.64
N GLY A 247 19.88 2.96 8.96
CA GLY A 247 21.03 2.51 9.77
C GLY A 247 21.00 2.94 11.25
N LYS A 248 20.02 3.75 11.68
CA LYS A 248 19.96 4.31 13.04
C LYS A 248 18.57 4.08 13.65
N VAL A 249 18.50 3.96 14.97
CA VAL A 249 17.21 3.87 15.68
C VAL A 249 16.46 5.19 15.58
N LEU A 250 17.14 6.31 15.86
CA LEU A 250 16.62 7.68 15.75
C LEU A 250 17.38 8.38 14.60
N PRO A 251 16.86 8.38 13.37
CA PRO A 251 17.61 8.83 12.19
C PRO A 251 18.01 10.31 12.24
N THR A 252 17.17 11.14 12.87
CA THR A 252 17.41 12.58 13.10
C THR A 252 18.35 12.85 14.28
N GLY A 253 18.71 11.83 15.05
CA GLY A 253 19.45 11.94 16.30
C GLY A 253 18.62 12.45 17.49
N ARG A 254 17.33 12.78 17.30
CA ARG A 254 16.46 13.34 18.34
C ARG A 254 15.32 12.40 18.68
N ARG A 255 14.85 12.47 19.94
CA ARG A 255 13.65 11.74 20.41
C ARG A 255 12.36 12.42 19.94
N ILE A 256 12.41 13.75 19.80
CA ILE A 256 11.34 14.61 19.29
C ILE A 256 11.96 15.62 18.34
N ASP A 257 11.39 15.72 17.15
CA ASP A 257 11.68 16.73 16.14
C ASP A 257 10.51 17.68 15.96
N ASN A 258 10.76 18.83 15.34
CA ASN A 258 9.73 19.74 14.84
C ASN A 258 9.75 19.70 13.31
N ILE A 259 8.77 19.02 12.70
CA ILE A 259 8.68 18.81 11.26
C ILE A 259 7.38 19.43 10.75
N ALA A 260 7.48 20.30 9.75
CA ALA A 260 6.35 21.04 9.20
C ALA A 260 5.52 21.78 10.28
N GLY A 261 6.16 22.21 11.37
CA GLY A 261 5.50 22.89 12.50
C GLY A 261 4.90 21.96 13.56
N TYR A 262 5.05 20.64 13.42
CA TYR A 262 4.50 19.65 14.35
C TYR A 262 5.59 18.89 15.09
N ARG A 263 5.32 18.60 16.37
CA ARG A 263 6.16 17.72 17.17
C ARG A 263 5.97 16.28 16.71
N VAL A 264 7.06 15.63 16.31
CA VAL A 264 7.04 14.24 15.84
C VAL A 264 8.18 13.44 16.45
N THR A 265 8.03 12.13 16.59
CA THR A 265 9.14 11.20 16.79
C THR A 265 9.42 10.49 15.47
N CYS A 266 10.64 10.65 14.95
CA CYS A 266 11.14 9.93 13.78
C CYS A 266 12.01 8.75 14.24
N ILE A 267 11.60 7.52 13.89
CA ILE A 267 12.25 6.31 14.38
C ILE A 267 12.26 5.21 13.32
N ASP A 268 13.28 4.37 13.29
CA ASP A 268 13.40 3.19 12.43
C ASP A 268 13.66 1.97 13.31
N GLY A 269 12.59 1.34 13.81
CA GLY A 269 12.60 0.26 14.81
C GLY A 269 12.03 -1.07 14.32
N ALA A 270 12.09 -1.30 13.01
CA ALA A 270 11.69 -2.48 12.22
C ALA A 270 11.42 -2.01 10.77
N ASN A 271 10.84 -0.82 10.67
CA ASN A 271 10.62 -0.06 9.46
C ASN A 271 10.53 1.43 9.85
N PRO A 272 10.95 2.38 9.00
CA PRO A 272 10.87 3.79 9.35
C PRO A 272 9.42 4.24 9.61
N ALA A 273 9.21 4.95 10.70
CA ALA A 273 7.93 5.49 11.11
C ALA A 273 8.05 6.88 11.75
N VAL A 274 7.00 7.66 11.58
CA VAL A 274 6.80 8.97 12.18
C VAL A 274 5.60 8.88 13.11
N PHE A 275 5.79 9.23 14.38
CA PHE A 275 4.73 9.28 15.38
C PHE A 275 4.39 10.71 15.72
N ILE A 276 3.09 11.01 15.74
CA ILE A 276 2.53 12.32 16.10
C ILE A 276 1.32 12.11 17.00
N ARG A 277 1.07 13.02 17.94
CA ARG A 277 -0.12 12.94 18.78
C ARG A 277 -1.37 13.25 17.95
N ALA A 278 -2.44 12.52 18.16
CA ALA A 278 -3.69 12.73 17.43
C ALA A 278 -4.26 14.15 17.66
N ASP A 279 -4.18 14.64 18.90
CA ASP A 279 -4.65 15.98 19.29
C ASP A 279 -3.87 17.11 18.61
N ASP A 280 -2.56 16.94 18.38
CA ASP A 280 -1.70 17.95 17.75
C ASP A 280 -2.14 18.25 16.31
N VAL A 281 -2.78 17.29 15.64
CA VAL A 281 -3.34 17.46 14.29
C VAL A 281 -4.86 17.60 14.29
N GLY A 282 -5.50 17.65 15.45
CA GLY A 282 -6.96 17.78 15.60
C GLY A 282 -7.73 16.60 15.00
N VAL A 283 -7.28 15.38 15.30
CA VAL A 283 -7.95 14.13 14.92
C VAL A 283 -8.23 13.32 16.18
N ASP A 284 -9.43 12.73 16.28
CA ASP A 284 -9.73 11.79 17.35
C ASP A 284 -8.78 10.57 17.28
N GLY A 285 -7.99 10.32 18.34
CA GLY A 285 -7.04 9.21 18.38
C GLY A 285 -7.68 7.82 18.22
N THR A 286 -8.99 7.70 18.46
CA THR A 286 -9.74 6.47 18.32
C THR A 286 -10.43 6.29 16.97
N ILE A 287 -10.31 7.28 16.07
CA ILE A 287 -11.01 7.35 14.77
C ILE A 287 -10.94 6.03 13.98
N LEU A 288 -12.06 5.64 13.38
CA LEU A 288 -12.15 4.46 12.52
C LEU A 288 -11.79 4.80 11.07
N PRO A 289 -11.23 3.86 10.30
CA PRO A 289 -10.75 4.10 8.93
C PRO A 289 -11.77 4.77 8.00
N ASN A 290 -13.04 4.37 8.09
CA ASN A 290 -14.09 4.93 7.24
C ASN A 290 -14.39 6.40 7.54
N ASP A 291 -14.29 6.80 8.82
CA ASP A 291 -14.49 8.20 9.21
C ASP A 291 -13.23 9.02 8.98
N PHE A 292 -12.06 8.40 9.17
CA PHE A 292 -10.78 9.02 8.87
C PHE A 292 -10.63 9.33 7.37
N ASN A 293 -11.11 8.44 6.51
CA ASN A 293 -11.18 8.66 5.06
C ASN A 293 -12.01 9.88 4.64
N LYS A 294 -12.93 10.35 5.50
CA LYS A 294 -13.74 11.55 5.22
C LYS A 294 -12.99 12.84 5.53
N LEU A 295 -11.84 12.77 6.22
CA LEU A 295 -11.03 13.93 6.62
C LEU A 295 -9.90 14.19 5.60
N SER A 296 -10.26 14.51 4.35
CA SER A 296 -9.30 14.71 3.25
C SER A 296 -8.17 15.68 3.61
N ASP A 297 -8.50 16.80 4.25
CA ASP A 297 -7.53 17.84 4.60
C ASP A 297 -6.50 17.33 5.63
N LYS A 298 -6.93 16.45 6.54
CA LYS A 298 -6.04 15.81 7.52
C LYS A 298 -5.15 14.77 6.88
N LEU A 299 -5.66 14.01 5.91
CA LEU A 299 -4.86 13.05 5.16
C LEU A 299 -3.76 13.75 4.33
N VAL A 300 -4.09 14.87 3.68
CA VAL A 300 -3.12 15.70 2.95
C VAL A 300 -2.06 16.28 3.90
N LEU A 301 -2.48 16.81 5.06
CA LEU A 301 -1.57 17.31 6.08
C LEU A 301 -0.59 16.22 6.56
N LEU A 302 -1.10 15.04 6.90
CA LEU A 302 -0.27 13.94 7.39
C LEU A 302 0.70 13.44 6.31
N GLU A 303 0.30 13.44 5.04
CA GLU A 303 1.21 13.11 3.94
C GLU A 303 2.32 14.14 3.78
N SER A 304 2.03 15.44 3.94
CA SER A 304 3.05 16.50 3.93
C SER A 304 4.06 16.33 5.08
N ILE A 305 3.58 16.07 6.31
CA ILE A 305 4.45 15.80 7.47
C ILE A 305 5.30 14.54 7.21
N ARG A 306 4.71 13.48 6.67
CA ARG A 306 5.41 12.22 6.36
C ARG A 306 6.55 12.45 5.37
N LYS A 307 6.32 13.22 4.30
CA LYS A 307 7.35 13.52 3.28
C LYS A 307 8.48 14.38 3.84
N ALA A 308 8.16 15.44 4.56
CA ALA A 308 9.16 16.29 5.21
C ALA A 308 10.01 15.49 6.23
N ALA A 309 9.36 14.62 7.00
CA ALA A 309 10.05 13.74 7.95
C ALA A 309 10.93 12.72 7.23
N ALA A 310 10.50 12.16 6.10
CA ALA A 310 11.30 11.23 5.31
C ALA A 310 12.61 11.86 4.83
N VAL A 311 12.57 13.13 4.40
CA VAL A 311 13.77 13.88 4.03
C VAL A 311 14.65 14.11 5.26
N ALA A 312 14.08 14.54 6.39
CA ALA A 312 14.82 14.73 7.63
C ALA A 312 15.47 13.43 8.17
N MET A 313 14.85 12.27 7.90
CA MET A 313 15.36 10.95 8.26
C MET A 313 16.45 10.44 7.29
N GLY A 314 16.74 11.16 6.21
CA GLY A 314 17.69 10.74 5.18
C GLY A 314 17.18 9.61 4.28
N ILE A 315 15.86 9.36 4.24
CA ILE A 315 15.26 8.30 3.40
C ILE A 315 15.19 8.74 1.93
N ALA A 316 15.06 10.04 1.68
CA ALA A 316 15.04 10.62 0.33
C ALA A 316 15.67 12.02 0.37
N GLU A 317 16.29 12.44 -0.73
CA GLU A 317 16.89 13.77 -0.85
C GLU A 317 15.85 14.90 -0.90
N THR A 318 14.70 14.63 -1.51
CA THR A 318 13.62 15.60 -1.69
C THR A 318 12.25 14.94 -1.49
N GLU A 319 11.23 15.74 -1.16
CA GLU A 319 9.87 15.24 -0.95
C GLU A 319 9.27 14.52 -2.16
N SER A 320 9.70 14.87 -3.37
CA SER A 320 9.28 14.21 -4.64
C SER A 320 9.89 12.82 -4.85
N LEU A 321 10.95 12.49 -4.11
CA LEU A 321 11.65 11.22 -4.17
C LEU A 321 11.30 10.30 -2.98
N VAL A 322 10.43 10.75 -2.08
CA VAL A 322 10.01 9.95 -0.91
C VAL A 322 9.28 8.69 -1.38
N PRO A 323 9.75 7.49 -0.99
CA PRO A 323 9.05 6.25 -1.30
C PRO A 323 7.62 6.24 -0.75
N ARG A 324 6.74 5.54 -1.46
CA ARG A 324 5.32 5.46 -1.10
C ARG A 324 5.08 4.72 0.21
N THR A 325 5.82 3.64 0.46
CA THR A 325 5.57 2.78 1.62
C THR A 325 6.35 3.16 2.87
N ILE A 326 7.40 3.99 2.77
CA ILE A 326 8.25 4.38 3.90
C ILE A 326 8.59 5.88 3.89
N PRO A 327 8.73 6.53 5.06
CA PRO A 327 8.31 6.04 6.37
C PRO A 327 6.79 5.93 6.46
N LYS A 328 6.29 5.15 7.42
CA LYS A 328 4.87 5.17 7.82
C LYS A 328 4.59 6.38 8.71
N ILE A 329 3.35 6.86 8.78
CA ILE A 329 2.95 7.88 9.76
C ILE A 329 1.80 7.37 10.63
N GLY A 330 1.96 7.49 11.94
CA GLY A 330 1.03 6.98 12.95
C GLY A 330 0.59 8.07 13.93
N LEU A 331 -0.72 8.19 14.11
CA LEU A 331 -1.32 8.96 15.20
C LEU A 331 -1.28 8.12 16.47
N VAL A 332 -0.89 8.74 17.58
CA VAL A 332 -0.93 8.12 18.90
C VAL A 332 -1.80 8.91 19.87
N SER A 333 -2.46 8.18 20.77
CA SER A 333 -3.19 8.75 21.90
C SER A 333 -3.15 7.81 23.09
N GLN A 334 -3.42 8.33 24.28
CA GLN A 334 -3.60 7.52 25.48
C GLN A 334 -4.73 6.51 25.32
N SER A 335 -4.72 5.46 26.15
CA SER A 335 -5.78 4.45 26.17
C SER A 335 -7.12 5.06 26.56
N SER A 336 -8.16 4.76 25.77
CA SER A 336 -9.52 5.23 26.01
C SER A 336 -10.52 4.18 25.55
N SER A 337 -11.68 4.09 26.21
CA SER A 337 -12.72 3.14 25.80
C SER A 337 -13.39 3.59 24.50
N HIS A 338 -13.35 2.76 23.45
CA HIS A 338 -13.84 3.14 22.13
C HIS A 338 -14.33 1.94 21.30
N LEU A 339 -15.05 2.21 20.22
CA LEU A 339 -15.50 1.18 19.27
C LEU A 339 -14.38 0.82 18.30
N VAL A 340 -14.29 -0.46 17.96
CA VAL A 340 -13.46 -0.96 16.84
C VAL A 340 -14.35 -1.35 15.66
N LEU A 341 -13.75 -1.66 14.50
CA LEU A 341 -14.46 -1.98 13.25
C LEU A 341 -15.49 -3.11 13.36
N SER A 342 -15.33 -4.04 14.31
CA SER A 342 -16.29 -5.12 14.56
C SER A 342 -17.56 -4.65 15.30
N GLY A 343 -17.61 -3.39 15.74
CA GLY A 343 -18.67 -2.85 16.60
C GLY A 343 -18.48 -3.19 18.08
N LYS A 344 -17.45 -3.96 18.44
CA LYS A 344 -17.08 -4.22 19.84
C LYS A 344 -16.48 -2.97 20.47
N THR A 345 -16.79 -2.74 21.74
CA THR A 345 -16.08 -1.74 22.56
C THR A 345 -14.82 -2.36 23.14
N LEU A 346 -13.68 -1.73 22.88
CA LEU A 346 -12.42 -1.99 23.57
C LEU A 346 -12.32 -1.05 24.75
N ASN A 347 -12.19 -1.57 25.98
CA ASN A 347 -12.10 -0.75 27.19
C ASN A 347 -10.67 -0.22 27.37
N SER A 348 -10.51 0.96 27.98
CA SER A 348 -9.18 1.53 28.27
C SER A 348 -8.27 0.57 29.03
N SER A 349 -8.81 -0.26 29.92
CA SER A 349 -8.08 -1.30 30.68
C SER A 349 -7.62 -2.50 29.84
N GLN A 350 -7.84 -2.50 28.53
CA GLN A 350 -7.46 -3.57 27.60
C GLN A 350 -6.33 -3.15 26.65
N MET A 351 -5.78 -1.95 26.80
CA MET A 351 -4.67 -1.47 25.98
C MET A 351 -3.79 -0.47 26.74
N ASP A 352 -2.52 -0.45 26.39
CA ASP A 352 -1.54 0.49 26.94
C ASP A 352 -1.53 1.81 26.15
N ILE A 353 -1.86 1.76 24.86
CA ILE A 353 -1.83 2.91 23.95
C ILE A 353 -2.78 2.68 22.78
N VAL A 354 -3.35 3.76 22.21
CA VAL A 354 -4.10 3.71 20.95
C VAL A 354 -3.25 4.24 19.82
N VAL A 355 -3.21 3.50 18.71
CA VAL A 355 -2.48 3.90 17.52
C VAL A 355 -3.32 3.76 16.26
N ARG A 356 -3.24 4.76 15.37
CA ARG A 356 -3.88 4.76 14.05
C ARG A 356 -2.83 5.10 12.99
N PHE A 357 -2.52 4.13 12.14
CA PHE A 357 -1.52 4.30 11.09
C PHE A 357 -2.15 4.62 9.74
N LEU A 358 -1.53 5.53 9.00
CA LEU A 358 -1.66 5.59 7.56
C LEU A 358 -0.63 4.66 6.92
N SER A 359 -1.07 3.88 5.94
CA SER A 359 -0.19 3.13 5.06
C SER A 359 -0.65 3.37 3.65
N ASP A 360 0.30 3.80 2.81
CA ASP A 360 -0.02 4.14 1.42
C ASP A 360 -1.12 5.22 1.36
N THR A 361 -0.91 6.32 2.09
CA THR A 361 -1.84 7.45 2.24
C THR A 361 -3.25 7.13 2.77
N GLN A 362 -3.55 5.86 3.05
CA GLN A 362 -4.86 5.39 3.50
C GLN A 362 -4.82 4.95 4.97
N PRO A 363 -5.88 5.24 5.76
CA PRO A 363 -6.10 4.68 7.08
C PRO A 363 -6.06 3.15 7.07
N HIS A 364 -5.09 2.60 7.81
CA HIS A 364 -4.93 1.16 7.91
C HIS A 364 -6.05 0.58 8.78
N ARG A 365 -6.67 -0.53 8.31
CA ARG A 365 -7.83 -1.14 8.98
C ARG A 365 -7.51 -1.85 10.30
N ALA A 366 -6.25 -2.21 10.51
CA ALA A 366 -5.70 -2.71 11.76
C ALA A 366 -4.42 -1.93 12.09
N ILE A 367 -3.26 -2.58 12.12
CA ILE A 367 -1.95 -1.92 12.18
C ILE A 367 -0.93 -2.69 11.32
N PRO A 368 -0.04 -2.02 10.54
CA PRO A 368 1.06 -2.70 9.88
C PRO A 368 1.99 -3.32 10.94
N LEU A 369 2.36 -4.60 10.81
CA LEU A 369 3.12 -5.27 11.86
C LEU A 369 4.48 -4.61 12.17
N THR A 370 5.24 -4.23 11.14
CA THR A 370 6.52 -3.53 11.34
C THR A 370 6.33 -2.19 12.02
N ALA A 371 5.21 -1.51 11.78
CA ALA A 371 4.86 -0.28 12.49
C ALA A 371 4.51 -0.54 13.95
N ALA A 372 3.85 -1.67 14.26
CA ALA A 372 3.59 -2.10 15.64
C ALA A 372 4.89 -2.43 16.41
N LEU A 373 5.84 -3.13 15.79
CA LEU A 373 7.16 -3.37 16.39
C LEU A 373 7.91 -2.06 16.60
N THR A 374 7.84 -1.16 15.63
CA THR A 374 8.44 0.18 15.75
C THR A 374 7.77 1.01 16.85
N THR A 375 6.45 0.87 17.06
CA THR A 375 5.75 1.41 18.24
C THR A 375 6.32 0.83 19.52
N ALA A 376 6.54 -0.49 19.59
CA ALA A 376 7.11 -1.12 20.77
C ALA A 376 8.51 -0.60 21.09
N VAL A 377 9.38 -0.49 20.08
CA VAL A 377 10.71 0.10 20.23
C VAL A 377 10.61 1.56 20.69
N ALA A 378 9.75 2.37 20.07
CA ALA A 378 9.57 3.77 20.46
C ALA A 378 9.09 3.92 21.91
N ALA A 379 8.15 3.08 22.34
CA ALA A 379 7.63 3.10 23.71
C ALA A 379 8.66 2.71 24.77
N ARG A 380 9.75 2.01 24.38
CA ARG A 380 10.85 1.67 25.28
C ARG A 380 11.95 2.73 25.32
N ILE A 381 11.86 3.78 24.51
CA ILE A 381 12.82 4.88 24.46
C ILE A 381 12.22 6.08 25.23
N PRO A 382 12.76 6.44 26.40
CA PRO A 382 12.21 7.52 27.23
C PRO A 382 12.11 8.85 26.47
N GLY A 383 11.01 9.58 26.61
CA GLY A 383 10.86 10.90 26.00
C GLY A 383 10.47 10.90 24.52
N THR A 384 10.21 9.75 23.89
CA THR A 384 9.50 9.73 22.60
C THR A 384 8.03 10.09 22.80
N ILE A 385 7.36 10.50 21.72
CA ILE A 385 5.91 10.74 21.76
C ILE A 385 5.14 9.46 22.10
N VAL A 386 5.61 8.29 21.66
CA VAL A 386 4.96 7.01 21.95
C VAL A 386 5.03 6.67 23.43
N GLU A 387 6.22 6.78 24.03
CA GLU A 387 6.43 6.53 25.46
C GLU A 387 5.58 7.48 26.32
N GLN A 388 5.48 8.75 25.95
CA GLN A 388 4.65 9.74 26.64
C GLN A 388 3.14 9.43 26.62
N MET A 389 2.67 8.60 25.68
CA MET A 389 1.26 8.24 25.53
C MET A 389 0.90 6.88 26.13
N LEU A 390 1.88 6.17 26.70
CA LEU A 390 1.62 4.90 27.38
C LEU A 390 0.74 5.10 28.62
N ALA A 391 -0.06 4.08 28.91
CA ALA A 391 -0.71 3.94 30.21
C ALA A 391 0.34 3.92 31.33
N PRO A 392 0.03 4.48 32.51
CA PRO A 392 0.98 4.55 33.63
C PRO A 392 1.48 3.17 34.09
N GLU A 393 0.61 2.17 34.02
CA GLU A 393 0.90 0.79 34.38
C GLU A 393 0.69 -0.11 33.15
N PRO A 394 1.70 -0.92 32.78
CA PRO A 394 1.56 -1.83 31.66
C PRO A 394 0.59 -2.96 32.02
N LEU A 395 -0.30 -3.30 31.08
CA LEU A 395 -1.27 -4.39 31.26
C LEU A 395 -0.61 -5.76 31.47
N VAL A 396 0.50 -5.98 30.76
CA VAL A 396 1.27 -7.22 30.81
C VAL A 396 2.75 -6.83 30.95
N PRO A 397 3.48 -7.39 31.94
CA PRO A 397 4.90 -7.10 32.10
C PRO A 397 5.68 -7.32 30.81
N SER A 398 6.53 -6.36 30.46
CA SER A 398 7.38 -6.38 29.25
C SER A 398 6.65 -6.39 27.89
N VAL A 399 5.32 -6.48 27.84
CA VAL A 399 4.54 -6.45 26.60
C VAL A 399 3.81 -5.12 26.46
N ILE A 400 3.68 -4.61 25.24
CA ILE A 400 2.88 -3.43 24.92
C ILE A 400 1.66 -3.89 24.13
N THR A 401 0.48 -3.59 24.65
CA THR A 401 -0.83 -3.88 24.06
C THR A 401 -1.34 -2.65 23.33
N ILE A 402 -1.23 -2.66 22.01
CA ILE A 402 -1.62 -1.56 21.13
C ILE A 402 -3.09 -1.73 20.71
N GLY A 403 -3.93 -0.75 21.04
CA GLY A 403 -5.27 -0.62 20.49
C GLY A 403 -5.25 -0.07 19.06
N HIS A 404 -5.68 -0.84 18.08
CA HIS A 404 -5.81 -0.45 16.68
C HIS A 404 -7.27 -0.54 16.21
N ALA A 405 -7.56 -0.09 14.98
CA ALA A 405 -8.94 0.03 14.48
C ALA A 405 -9.75 -1.28 14.40
N SER A 406 -9.13 -2.44 14.56
CA SER A 406 -9.78 -3.75 14.52
C SER A 406 -9.80 -4.47 15.87
N GLY A 407 -9.16 -3.91 16.91
CA GLY A 407 -8.97 -4.58 18.20
C GLY A 407 -7.62 -4.24 18.82
N GLN A 408 -6.95 -5.21 19.41
CA GLN A 408 -5.69 -5.05 20.10
C GLN A 408 -4.59 -5.96 19.53
N LEU A 409 -3.35 -5.51 19.70
CA LEU A 409 -2.16 -6.25 19.32
C LEU A 409 -1.12 -6.16 20.42
N GLN A 410 -0.68 -7.31 20.91
CA GLN A 410 0.47 -7.43 21.79
C GLN A 410 1.77 -7.54 21.00
N VAL A 411 2.74 -6.71 21.37
CA VAL A 411 4.11 -6.68 20.83
C VAL A 411 5.09 -6.52 21.96
N ASP A 412 6.27 -7.11 21.80
CA ASP A 412 7.40 -6.97 22.72
C ASP A 412 8.60 -6.38 21.98
N ALA A 413 9.39 -5.59 22.69
CA ALA A 413 10.68 -5.06 22.25
C ALA A 413 11.68 -5.18 23.40
N THR A 414 12.67 -6.05 23.21
CA THR A 414 13.78 -6.23 24.14
C THR A 414 14.89 -5.24 23.81
N MET A 415 15.22 -4.37 24.76
CA MET A 415 16.28 -3.37 24.63
C MET A 415 17.56 -3.84 25.31
N HIS A 416 18.71 -3.46 24.76
CA HIS A 416 20.02 -3.73 25.36
C HIS A 416 20.08 -3.20 26.80
N GLU A 417 20.70 -3.95 27.71
CA GLU A 417 20.72 -3.62 29.15
C GLU A 417 21.42 -2.30 29.45
N LYS A 418 22.65 -2.13 28.94
CA LYS A 418 23.46 -0.92 29.14
C LYS A 418 22.99 0.29 28.33
N ASN A 419 22.61 0.10 27.07
CA ASN A 419 22.13 1.16 26.20
C ASN A 419 20.68 0.91 25.77
N LYS A 420 19.73 1.48 26.53
CA LYS A 420 18.28 1.34 26.28
C LYS A 420 17.81 1.98 24.97
N LEU A 421 18.68 2.63 24.18
CA LEU A 421 18.36 3.07 22.83
C LEU A 421 18.46 1.94 21.79
N ILE A 422 19.21 0.86 22.08
CA ILE A 422 19.48 -0.20 21.11
C ILE A 422 18.48 -1.34 21.31
N PRO A 423 17.54 -1.59 20.38
CA PRO A 423 16.69 -2.77 20.44
C PRO A 423 17.45 -4.00 19.93
N LEU A 424 17.46 -5.07 20.73
CA LEU A 424 18.08 -6.35 20.40
C LEU A 424 17.12 -7.26 19.62
N SER A 425 15.87 -7.27 20.03
CA SER A 425 14.83 -8.08 19.39
C SER A 425 13.45 -7.46 19.57
N ALA A 426 12.56 -7.72 18.61
CA ALA A 426 11.16 -7.39 18.75
C ALA A 426 10.29 -8.58 18.34
N ALA A 427 9.42 -9.01 19.24
CA ALA A 427 8.67 -10.25 19.09
C ALA A 427 7.16 -9.99 18.98
N VAL A 428 6.50 -10.84 18.22
CA VAL A 428 5.07 -10.76 17.98
C VAL A 428 4.48 -12.09 17.57
N PHE A 429 3.25 -12.35 18.02
CA PHE A 429 2.53 -13.59 17.71
C PHE A 429 1.47 -13.37 16.64
N ARG A 430 1.43 -14.25 15.66
CA ARG A 430 0.55 -14.19 14.50
C ARG A 430 -0.05 -15.55 14.20
N THR A 431 -0.88 -15.60 13.17
CA THR A 431 -1.39 -16.82 12.59
C THR A 431 -1.28 -16.71 11.07
N ALA A 432 -1.15 -17.83 10.38
CA ALA A 432 -1.14 -17.88 8.92
C ALA A 432 -2.01 -19.03 8.41
N LYS A 433 -2.40 -18.98 7.13
CA LYS A 433 -3.18 -20.04 6.48
C LYS A 433 -2.96 -20.03 4.97
N ARG A 434 -2.61 -21.19 4.39
CA ARG A 434 -2.67 -21.43 2.94
C ARG A 434 -4.13 -21.38 2.49
N LEU A 435 -4.44 -20.52 1.52
CA LEU A 435 -5.81 -20.34 0.98
C LEU A 435 -5.97 -21.05 -0.36
N PHE A 436 -4.93 -21.01 -1.20
CA PHE A 436 -4.91 -21.64 -2.51
C PHE A 436 -3.47 -21.99 -2.88
N GLU A 437 -3.30 -22.98 -3.75
CA GLU A 437 -2.03 -23.35 -4.38
C GLU A 437 -2.33 -23.90 -5.77
N GLY A 438 -1.56 -23.46 -6.77
CA GLY A 438 -1.78 -23.85 -8.15
C GLY A 438 -1.12 -22.90 -9.12
N ASN A 439 -1.71 -22.75 -10.30
CA ASN A 439 -1.18 -21.92 -11.38
C ASN A 439 -1.97 -20.63 -11.50
N ILE A 440 -1.27 -19.49 -11.53
CA ILE A 440 -1.84 -18.18 -11.85
C ILE A 440 -1.56 -17.88 -13.31
N PHE A 441 -2.53 -17.34 -14.02
CA PHE A 441 -2.42 -17.00 -15.43
C PHE A 441 -2.12 -15.52 -15.63
N TYR A 442 -1.23 -15.21 -16.58
CA TYR A 442 -0.91 -13.85 -17.02
C TYR A 442 -0.72 -13.84 -18.54
N THR A 443 -0.83 -12.69 -19.19
CA THR A 443 -0.61 -12.54 -20.64
C THR A 443 0.82 -12.14 -20.95
N ASN A 444 1.42 -12.85 -21.90
CA ASN A 444 2.75 -12.51 -22.42
C ASN A 444 2.61 -11.48 -23.54
N VAL A 445 2.39 -10.21 -23.16
CA VAL A 445 2.44 -9.10 -24.11
C VAL A 445 3.92 -8.76 -24.30
N MET A 446 4.50 -9.27 -25.39
CA MET A 446 5.72 -8.68 -25.94
C MET A 446 5.33 -7.27 -26.40
N GLU A 447 5.86 -6.22 -25.77
CA GLU A 447 5.86 -4.91 -26.41
C GLU A 447 6.79 -5.03 -27.64
N ASP A 448 6.18 -5.26 -28.81
CA ASP A 448 6.86 -5.17 -30.10
C ASP A 448 7.45 -3.76 -30.23
N THR A 449 8.73 -3.63 -29.89
CA THR A 449 9.49 -2.39 -30.02
C THR A 449 9.85 -2.08 -31.48
N SER A 450 9.30 -2.83 -32.44
CA SER A 450 9.53 -2.68 -33.89
C SER A 450 8.35 -2.11 -34.68
N ALA A 451 7.25 -1.69 -34.04
CA ALA A 451 6.05 -1.17 -34.73
C ALA A 451 5.76 0.32 -34.45
N ALA A 452 6.73 1.11 -33.97
CA ALA A 452 6.59 2.55 -33.74
C ALA A 452 6.71 3.42 -35.02
N THR A 453 6.25 2.92 -36.16
CA THR A 453 6.05 3.69 -37.40
C THR A 453 4.69 3.36 -38.01
N SER A 454 3.61 3.63 -37.30
CA SER A 454 2.33 3.94 -37.92
C SER A 454 1.50 4.83 -37.01
N THR A 455 1.12 5.97 -37.55
CA THR A 455 0.30 7.03 -36.95
C THR A 455 -1.09 6.52 -36.54
N SER A 456 -1.30 6.29 -35.25
CA SER A 456 -2.60 6.45 -34.59
C SER A 456 -2.36 6.73 -33.11
N ALA A 457 -2.75 7.94 -32.70
CA ALA A 457 -2.67 8.42 -31.33
C ALA A 457 -3.71 7.68 -30.47
N ASP A 458 -3.32 6.54 -29.92
CA ASP A 458 -3.91 5.87 -28.75
C ASP A 458 -3.00 4.68 -28.41
N ASN A 459 -1.91 4.93 -27.70
CA ASN A 459 -1.14 3.86 -27.05
C ASN A 459 -0.57 4.38 -25.74
N PHE A 460 -0.97 3.71 -24.66
CA PHE A 460 -0.51 3.94 -23.29
C PHE A 460 1.01 3.75 -23.22
N SER A 461 1.74 4.87 -23.18
CA SER A 461 3.16 4.90 -22.86
C SER A 461 3.34 4.57 -21.38
N TYR A 462 3.56 3.31 -21.03
CA TYR A 462 3.96 2.88 -19.68
C TYR A 462 5.44 3.20 -19.46
N GLY A 463 5.73 4.40 -18.97
CA GLY A 463 7.08 4.83 -18.59
C GLY A 463 7.08 5.37 -17.16
N SER A 464 7.72 4.64 -16.25
CA SER A 464 7.78 4.95 -14.80
C SER A 464 9.04 5.71 -14.35
N ASN A 465 9.65 6.52 -15.23
CA ASN A 465 10.76 7.44 -14.93
C ASN A 465 11.80 6.89 -13.92
N GLY A 466 12.27 5.65 -14.08
CA GLY A 466 13.38 5.09 -13.29
C GLY A 466 13.12 4.78 -11.81
N ARG A 467 11.91 4.97 -11.27
CA ARG A 467 11.65 4.81 -9.82
C ARG A 467 11.74 3.36 -9.30
N HIS A 468 11.57 2.35 -10.16
CA HIS A 468 11.72 0.94 -9.75
C HIS A 468 13.17 0.47 -9.64
N SER A 469 14.11 1.15 -10.30
CA SER A 469 15.49 0.70 -10.41
C SER A 469 16.21 0.73 -9.07
N LEU A 470 15.92 1.69 -8.19
CA LEU A 470 16.55 1.81 -6.86
C LEU A 470 16.16 0.68 -5.90
N GLY A 471 14.88 0.32 -5.83
CA GLY A 471 14.42 -0.76 -4.97
C GLY A 471 14.91 -2.13 -5.43
N MET A 472 14.89 -2.38 -6.74
CA MET A 472 15.41 -3.62 -7.29
C MET A 472 16.94 -3.68 -7.21
N ALA A 473 17.63 -2.55 -7.42
CA ALA A 473 19.08 -2.45 -7.24
C ALA A 473 19.50 -2.79 -5.81
N PHE A 474 18.83 -2.20 -4.82
CA PHE A 474 19.06 -2.53 -3.41
C PHE A 474 18.88 -4.03 -3.12
N VAL A 475 17.82 -4.65 -3.66
CA VAL A 475 17.56 -6.10 -3.50
C VAL A 475 18.63 -6.93 -4.22
N LEU A 476 19.11 -6.51 -5.38
CA LEU A 476 20.18 -7.20 -6.11
C LEU A 476 21.52 -7.09 -5.38
N GLU A 477 21.89 -5.89 -4.95
CA GLU A 477 23.13 -5.61 -4.21
C GLU A 477 23.17 -6.38 -2.88
N HIS A 478 22.06 -6.44 -2.14
CA HIS A 478 21.96 -7.25 -0.91
C HIS A 478 22.01 -8.76 -1.16
N ARG A 479 21.81 -9.19 -2.41
CA ARG A 479 22.02 -10.57 -2.86
C ARG A 479 23.42 -10.79 -3.45
N GLY A 480 24.31 -9.80 -3.36
CA GLY A 480 25.64 -9.82 -3.99
C GLY A 480 25.59 -9.84 -5.52
N LYS A 481 24.52 -9.29 -6.12
CA LYS A 481 24.31 -9.27 -7.58
C LYS A 481 24.47 -7.86 -8.12
N ASP A 482 25.03 -7.75 -9.31
CA ASP A 482 25.13 -6.50 -10.05
C ASP A 482 23.74 -5.90 -10.30
N SER A 483 23.64 -4.59 -10.08
CA SER A 483 22.44 -3.77 -10.27
C SER A 483 22.59 -2.73 -11.39
N SER A 484 23.79 -2.57 -11.96
CA SER A 484 24.13 -1.49 -12.90
C SER A 484 23.23 -1.48 -14.13
N HIS A 485 22.91 -2.66 -14.66
CA HIS A 485 21.97 -2.86 -15.78
C HIS A 485 20.55 -2.30 -15.55
N LEU A 486 20.12 -2.08 -14.30
CA LEU A 486 18.82 -1.46 -14.00
C LEU A 486 18.78 0.05 -14.32
N PHE A 487 19.94 0.66 -14.54
CA PHE A 487 20.10 2.10 -14.76
C PHE A 487 20.66 2.43 -16.17
N GLU A 488 20.94 1.43 -17.00
CA GLU A 488 21.58 1.61 -18.32
C GLU A 488 20.66 2.16 -19.44
N ARG A 489 19.45 2.63 -19.12
CA ARG A 489 18.54 3.25 -20.09
C ARG A 489 18.44 4.76 -19.88
N ASP A 490 19.55 5.49 -20.03
CA ASP A 490 19.51 6.95 -20.25
C ASP A 490 20.66 7.49 -21.13
N SER A 491 21.54 6.65 -21.66
CA SER A 491 22.63 7.06 -22.57
C SER A 491 22.41 6.48 -23.97
N ARG A 492 21.79 7.27 -24.86
CA ARG A 492 21.93 7.03 -26.31
C ARG A 492 23.40 7.29 -26.69
N PRO A 493 24.07 6.41 -27.45
CA PRO A 493 25.43 6.64 -27.88
C PRO A 493 25.44 7.74 -28.96
N ALA A 494 26.16 8.83 -28.71
CA ALA A 494 26.56 9.75 -29.76
C ALA A 494 27.69 9.09 -30.58
N ASN A 495 27.57 9.22 -31.89
CA ASN A 495 28.46 8.72 -32.94
C ASN A 495 29.94 8.55 -32.55
N GLU A 496 30.45 7.37 -32.89
CA GLU A 496 31.87 7.05 -32.97
C GLU A 496 32.63 8.10 -33.80
N THR A 497 33.63 8.72 -33.18
CA THR A 497 34.84 9.17 -33.87
C THR A 497 36.04 8.81 -33.01
N THR A 498 37.06 8.33 -33.72
CA THR A 498 38.20 7.53 -33.27
C THR A 498 39.31 8.30 -32.54
N ALA A 499 39.91 7.60 -31.55
CA ALA A 499 41.30 7.64 -31.05
C ALA A 499 41.72 8.74 -30.03
N PRO A 500 42.82 8.56 -29.26
CA PRO A 500 43.51 7.34 -28.81
C PRO A 500 43.66 7.24 -27.26
N SER A 501 44.07 6.05 -26.79
CA SER A 501 44.34 5.69 -25.40
C SER A 501 45.42 6.55 -24.70
N PRO A 502 45.32 6.74 -23.38
CA PRO A 502 46.49 6.78 -22.51
C PRO A 502 46.45 5.78 -21.34
N SER A 503 47.66 5.37 -21.01
CA SER A 503 48.30 4.56 -19.96
C SER A 503 47.62 4.42 -18.58
N PRO A 504 48.01 3.39 -17.78
CA PRO A 504 47.33 3.02 -16.54
C PRO A 504 47.74 3.92 -15.36
N GLU A 505 46.74 4.37 -14.59
CA GLU A 505 46.93 5.02 -13.29
C GLU A 505 46.85 4.00 -12.13
N PRO A 506 47.46 4.31 -10.97
CA PRO A 506 47.93 3.33 -9.99
C PRO A 506 46.89 2.99 -8.91
N GLU A 507 47.17 1.89 -8.20
CA GLU A 507 46.38 1.38 -7.07
C GLU A 507 46.13 2.42 -5.96
N PRO A 508 44.96 2.38 -5.26
CA PRO A 508 44.69 3.28 -4.17
C PRO A 508 45.36 2.82 -2.85
N GLU A 509 46.01 3.77 -2.16
CA GLU A 509 46.48 3.63 -0.77
C GLU A 509 45.31 3.56 0.23
N PRO A 510 45.52 2.95 1.42
CA PRO A 510 44.44 2.67 2.38
C PRO A 510 44.01 3.92 3.17
N GLU A 511 42.69 4.13 3.26
CA GLU A 511 42.07 5.18 4.05
C GLU A 511 42.38 5.05 5.55
N HIS A 512 42.81 6.15 6.15
CA HIS A 512 43.02 6.32 7.59
C HIS A 512 41.70 6.24 8.37
N GLN A 513 41.57 5.23 9.24
CA GLN A 513 40.62 5.26 10.35
C GLN A 513 41.07 6.31 11.38
N GLN A 514 40.29 7.38 11.55
CA GLN A 514 40.44 8.28 12.68
C GLN A 514 39.88 7.62 13.94
N THR A 515 40.66 7.62 15.03
CA THR A 515 40.26 7.12 16.34
C THR A 515 39.41 8.15 17.09
N LEU A 516 38.51 7.66 17.96
CA LEU A 516 37.56 8.43 18.78
C LEU A 516 38.20 9.55 19.64
N GLU A 517 39.49 9.48 19.93
CA GLU A 517 40.21 10.53 20.68
C GLU A 517 40.46 11.82 19.86
N GLN A 518 40.45 11.75 18.52
CA GLN A 518 40.66 12.92 17.66
C GLN A 518 39.40 13.77 17.46
N VAL A 519 38.21 13.20 17.76
CA VAL A 519 36.93 13.91 17.66
C VAL A 519 36.64 14.74 18.92
N GLU A 520 37.12 14.32 20.09
CA GLU A 520 36.90 15.03 21.36
C GLU A 520 37.70 16.34 21.50
N GLN A 521 38.75 16.56 20.70
CA GLN A 521 39.55 17.80 20.77
C GLN A 521 39.04 18.93 19.85
N ALA A 522 38.08 18.68 18.96
CA ALA A 522 37.57 19.68 18.02
C ALA A 522 36.40 20.53 18.55
N GLU A 523 35.86 20.24 19.74
CA GLU A 523 34.66 20.89 20.29
C GLU A 523 34.89 22.17 21.12
N GLN A 524 36.08 22.75 21.10
CA GLN A 524 36.34 24.00 21.85
C GLN A 524 36.88 25.12 20.96
N GLN A 525 36.03 25.68 20.08
CA GLN A 525 36.11 27.11 19.66
C GLN A 525 34.95 27.50 18.72
N PRO A 526 34.24 28.63 18.96
CA PRO A 526 33.26 29.17 18.01
C PRO A 526 33.95 29.99 16.92
N ARG A 527 33.66 29.74 15.64
CA ARG A 527 34.08 30.60 14.51
C ARG A 527 32.89 31.38 13.94
N GLU A 528 32.96 32.70 14.05
CA GLU A 528 32.10 33.67 13.35
C GLU A 528 32.50 33.78 11.87
N ILE A 529 31.52 33.75 10.96
CA ILE A 529 31.72 34.04 9.52
C ILE A 529 30.97 35.32 9.17
N LYS A 530 31.69 36.37 8.74
CA LYS A 530 31.15 37.63 8.19
C LYS A 530 31.18 37.60 6.66
N LEU A 531 30.06 37.93 6.01
CA LEU A 531 29.97 38.16 4.56
C LEU A 531 29.75 39.65 4.26
N GLN A 532 30.55 40.23 3.36
CA GLN A 532 30.45 41.61 2.87
C GLN A 532 29.71 41.68 1.53
N TYR A 533 28.89 42.73 1.32
CA TYR A 533 28.19 43.04 0.06
C TYR A 533 28.71 44.32 -0.61
N ARG A 534 28.66 44.38 -1.95
CA ARG A 534 28.74 45.62 -2.76
C ARG A 534 27.68 45.63 -3.89
N PRO A 535 27.16 46.81 -4.32
CA PRO A 535 25.95 46.94 -5.15
C PRO A 535 26.21 47.10 -6.66
N LEU A 536 25.18 46.84 -7.49
CA LEU A 536 25.15 47.00 -8.96
C LEU A 536 24.32 48.22 -9.42
N PRO A 537 24.50 48.73 -10.67
CA PRO A 537 23.94 50.01 -11.15
C PRO A 537 22.64 49.93 -11.97
N ASP A 538 22.05 51.13 -12.14
CA ASP A 538 20.70 51.58 -12.60
C ASP A 538 20.13 51.02 -13.93
N PRO A 539 18.85 50.58 -13.98
CA PRO A 539 18.21 49.91 -15.12
C PRO A 539 17.40 50.79 -16.12
N HIS A 540 17.47 52.12 -16.14
CA HIS A 540 16.59 52.92 -17.02
C HIS A 540 17.02 53.11 -18.50
N ARG A 541 17.06 52.03 -19.32
CA ARG A 541 17.13 52.16 -20.80
C ARG A 541 16.11 51.28 -21.53
N LYS A 542 14.94 51.85 -21.84
CA LYS A 542 13.78 51.20 -22.51
C LYS A 542 14.00 50.96 -24.02
N ARG A 543 13.52 49.82 -24.54
CA ARG A 543 13.17 49.61 -25.97
C ARG A 543 11.81 48.90 -26.10
N GLN A 544 11.00 49.36 -27.06
CA GLN A 544 9.58 49.02 -27.30
C GLN A 544 9.39 47.70 -28.07
N LEU A 545 8.30 46.96 -27.77
CA LEU A 545 7.83 45.77 -28.50
C LEU A 545 6.58 46.12 -29.35
N GLY A 546 6.49 45.53 -30.56
CA GLY A 546 5.48 45.80 -31.60
C GLY A 546 4.17 44.98 -31.51
N PRO A 547 3.26 45.09 -32.51
CA PRO A 547 1.80 45.02 -32.29
C PRO A 547 1.12 43.65 -32.33
N ASN A 548 1.83 42.51 -32.38
CA ASN A 548 1.19 41.19 -32.54
C ASN A 548 1.49 40.20 -31.41
N SER A 549 1.00 40.49 -30.20
CA SER A 549 0.92 39.51 -29.09
C SER A 549 -0.54 39.11 -28.82
N PRO A 550 -0.83 37.84 -28.47
CA PRO A 550 -2.19 37.36 -28.27
C PRO A 550 -2.82 37.97 -27.01
N VAL A 551 -4.02 38.55 -27.16
CA VAL A 551 -4.78 39.20 -26.10
C VAL A 551 -5.44 38.13 -25.20
N LEU A 552 -5.17 38.20 -23.89
CA LEU A 552 -5.87 37.40 -22.87
C LEU A 552 -7.37 37.78 -22.80
N PRO A 553 -8.27 36.83 -22.48
CA PRO A 553 -9.71 37.07 -22.49
C PRO A 553 -10.17 38.06 -21.40
N ASP A 554 -11.17 38.89 -21.71
CA ASP A 554 -11.75 39.87 -20.77
C ASP A 554 -12.69 39.21 -19.75
N PHE A 555 -12.26 39.19 -18.48
CA PHE A 555 -12.96 38.60 -17.35
C PHE A 555 -13.90 39.58 -16.61
N SER A 556 -14.17 40.76 -17.18
CA SER A 556 -15.06 41.77 -16.60
C SER A 556 -16.54 41.31 -16.52
N THR A 557 -16.91 40.23 -17.21
CA THR A 557 -18.30 39.76 -17.37
C THR A 557 -18.72 38.62 -16.41
N LEU A 558 -17.83 38.14 -15.52
CA LEU A 558 -18.14 37.01 -14.62
C LEU A 558 -18.84 37.43 -13.31
N PRO A 559 -19.83 36.65 -12.82
CA PRO A 559 -20.57 36.96 -11.59
C PRO A 559 -19.66 36.92 -10.34
N ARG A 560 -19.88 37.85 -9.38
CA ARG A 560 -19.07 37.96 -8.15
C ARG A 560 -19.34 36.81 -7.17
N THR A 561 -18.61 35.71 -7.33
CA THR A 561 -18.53 34.59 -6.37
C THR A 561 -17.17 34.57 -5.67
N THR A 562 -17.08 33.93 -4.49
CA THR A 562 -15.82 33.78 -3.73
C THR A 562 -14.71 33.15 -4.58
N LEU A 563 -15.07 32.21 -5.46
CA LEU A 563 -14.16 31.58 -6.42
C LEU A 563 -13.65 32.56 -7.48
N ASN A 564 -14.52 33.41 -8.02
CA ASN A 564 -14.11 34.42 -9.02
C ASN A 564 -13.25 35.52 -8.39
N VAL A 565 -13.47 35.85 -7.11
CA VAL A 565 -12.59 36.74 -6.35
C VAL A 565 -11.21 36.10 -6.13
N ALA A 566 -11.16 34.81 -5.80
CA ALA A 566 -9.90 34.08 -5.64
C ALA A 566 -9.13 33.94 -6.98
N LEU A 567 -9.82 33.64 -8.08
CA LEU A 567 -9.25 33.61 -9.43
C LEU A 567 -8.74 34.97 -9.86
N LYS A 568 -9.46 36.06 -9.55
CA LYS A 568 -9.01 37.42 -9.86
C LYS A 568 -7.78 37.80 -9.03
N LYS A 569 -7.74 37.42 -7.75
CA LYS A 569 -6.54 37.60 -6.89
C LYS A 569 -5.35 36.78 -7.39
N LEU A 570 -5.56 35.54 -7.82
CA LEU A 570 -4.51 34.70 -8.40
C LEU A 570 -4.01 35.30 -9.71
N LEU A 571 -4.90 35.78 -10.57
CA LEU A 571 -4.53 36.43 -11.82
C LEU A 571 -3.77 37.73 -11.58
N THR A 572 -4.20 38.56 -10.61
CA THR A 572 -3.46 39.75 -10.19
C THR A 572 -2.09 39.39 -9.65
N ALA A 573 -1.99 38.39 -8.76
CA ALA A 573 -0.71 37.95 -8.19
C ALA A 573 0.23 37.37 -9.27
N VAL A 574 -0.28 36.62 -10.23
CA VAL A 574 0.48 36.10 -11.36
C VAL A 574 0.88 37.22 -12.32
N THR A 575 0.00 38.20 -12.56
CA THR A 575 0.30 39.36 -13.41
C THR A 575 1.36 40.25 -12.75
N GLU A 576 1.28 40.46 -11.43
CA GLU A 576 2.30 41.12 -10.62
C GLU A 576 3.62 40.35 -10.66
N LEU A 577 3.60 39.02 -10.49
CA LEU A 577 4.80 38.18 -10.58
C LEU A 577 5.47 38.21 -11.98
N LEU A 578 4.66 38.35 -13.03
CA LEU A 578 5.12 38.43 -14.42
C LEU A 578 5.56 39.85 -14.81
N THR A 579 4.99 40.89 -14.21
CA THR A 579 5.40 42.30 -14.42
C THR A 579 6.62 42.67 -13.59
N ASP A 580 6.79 42.10 -12.40
CA ASP A 580 7.95 42.28 -11.51
C ASP A 580 9.21 41.54 -12.01
N ARG A 581 9.07 40.63 -12.98
CA ARG A 581 10.17 39.86 -13.59
C ARG A 581 10.36 40.09 -15.09
N ALA A 582 9.95 41.23 -15.62
CA ALA A 582 10.19 41.59 -17.02
C ALA A 582 11.70 41.62 -17.39
N ASP A 583 12.60 41.83 -16.43
CA ASP A 583 14.06 41.80 -16.64
C ASP A 583 14.66 40.38 -16.65
N SER A 584 13.93 39.38 -16.13
CA SER A 584 14.42 37.99 -16.04
C SER A 584 14.05 37.14 -17.27
N VAL A 585 13.01 37.53 -18.00
CA VAL A 585 12.50 36.78 -19.17
C VAL A 585 13.28 37.11 -20.45
N ALA A 586 13.95 38.26 -20.52
CA ALA A 586 14.78 38.65 -21.66
C ALA A 586 16.12 37.87 -21.77
N LYS A 587 16.47 37.05 -20.77
CA LYS A 587 17.70 36.24 -20.72
C LYS A 587 17.51 34.75 -21.00
N LEU A 588 16.27 34.31 -21.25
CA LEU A 588 15.99 32.92 -21.56
C LEU A 588 16.18 32.65 -23.07
N PRO A 589 16.88 31.57 -23.46
CA PRO A 589 16.99 31.15 -24.86
C PRO A 589 15.60 30.98 -25.48
N THR A 590 15.43 31.29 -26.77
CA THR A 590 14.15 31.27 -27.49
C THR A 590 13.35 29.96 -27.30
N TYR A 591 14.04 28.84 -27.10
CA TYR A 591 13.46 27.52 -26.80
C TYR A 591 12.70 27.44 -25.45
N ALA A 592 13.13 28.19 -24.44
CA ALA A 592 12.51 28.16 -23.11
C ALA A 592 11.16 28.92 -23.06
N ASN A 593 10.96 29.92 -23.92
CA ASN A 593 9.70 30.67 -23.99
C ASN A 593 8.57 29.86 -24.66
N GLU A 594 8.90 29.06 -25.68
CA GLU A 594 7.91 28.16 -26.31
C GLU A 594 7.49 27.05 -25.35
N HIS A 595 8.44 26.46 -24.61
CA HIS A 595 8.15 25.41 -23.63
C HIS A 595 7.31 25.92 -22.44
N LEU A 596 7.57 27.13 -21.96
CA LEU A 596 6.77 27.76 -20.90
C LEU A 596 5.35 28.09 -21.38
N ALA A 597 5.20 28.61 -22.60
CA ALA A 597 3.88 28.85 -23.19
C ALA A 597 3.09 27.55 -23.35
N ASP A 598 3.75 26.46 -23.72
CA ASP A 598 3.11 25.16 -23.89
C ASP A 598 2.72 24.53 -22.55
N ILE A 599 3.54 24.67 -21.51
CA ILE A 599 3.22 24.26 -20.13
C ILE A 599 2.00 25.02 -19.60
N VAL A 600 1.97 26.35 -19.80
CA VAL A 600 0.83 27.19 -19.38
C VAL A 600 -0.44 26.81 -20.14
N ASN A 601 -0.34 26.60 -21.46
CA ASN A 601 -1.48 26.18 -22.28
C ASN A 601 -2.00 24.79 -21.90
N GLN A 602 -1.11 23.83 -21.60
CA GLN A 602 -1.49 22.50 -21.13
C GLN A 602 -2.16 22.56 -19.75
N ALA A 603 -1.62 23.38 -18.84
CA ALA A 603 -2.22 23.61 -17.52
C ALA A 603 -3.61 24.24 -17.65
N SER A 604 -3.78 25.27 -18.47
CA SER A 604 -5.08 25.90 -18.73
C SER A 604 -6.10 24.93 -19.33
N ARG A 605 -5.70 24.06 -20.26
CA ARG A 605 -6.59 23.02 -20.81
C ARG A 605 -7.02 22.02 -19.73
N ARG A 606 -6.10 21.56 -18.87
CA ARG A 606 -6.41 20.63 -17.77
C ARG A 606 -7.38 21.23 -16.76
N VAL A 607 -7.20 22.49 -16.41
CA VAL A 607 -8.12 23.23 -15.52
C VAL A 607 -9.51 23.36 -16.16
N MET A 608 -9.59 23.68 -17.46
CA MET A 608 -10.87 23.79 -18.16
C MET A 608 -11.60 22.44 -18.28
N VAL A 609 -10.88 21.36 -18.60
CA VAL A 609 -11.46 20.01 -18.66
C VAL A 609 -11.99 19.59 -17.28
N SER A 610 -11.22 19.84 -16.22
CA SER A 610 -11.64 19.57 -14.83
C SER A 610 -12.85 20.43 -14.42
N TYR A 611 -12.91 21.69 -14.82
CA TYR A 611 -14.05 22.57 -14.52
C TYR A 611 -15.33 22.09 -15.20
N TYR A 612 -15.28 21.75 -16.49
CA TYR A 612 -16.46 21.29 -17.22
C TYR A 612 -16.90 19.88 -16.82
N SER A 613 -15.97 19.00 -16.40
CA SER A 613 -16.33 17.68 -15.87
C SER A 613 -17.04 17.79 -14.51
N GLN A 614 -16.53 18.63 -13.60
CA GLN A 614 -17.17 18.91 -12.31
C GLN A 614 -18.53 19.60 -12.49
N LYS A 615 -18.64 20.55 -13.43
CA LYS A 615 -19.92 21.19 -13.76
C LYS A 615 -20.96 20.18 -14.27
N ARG A 616 -20.58 19.26 -15.16
CA ARG A 616 -21.48 18.20 -15.64
C ARG A 616 -21.88 17.23 -14.53
N ALA A 617 -20.95 16.84 -13.67
CA ALA A 617 -21.25 15.98 -12.52
C ALA A 617 -22.26 16.63 -11.57
N PHE A 618 -22.07 17.91 -11.26
CA PHE A 618 -22.98 18.70 -10.44
C PHE A 618 -24.37 18.86 -11.06
N GLU A 619 -24.46 19.15 -12.37
CA GLU A 619 -25.74 19.24 -13.09
C GLU A 619 -26.49 17.90 -13.13
N ASN A 620 -25.77 16.78 -13.26
CA ASN A 620 -26.35 15.44 -13.22
C ASN A 620 -26.87 15.09 -11.82
N GLU A 621 -26.11 15.40 -10.77
CA GLU A 621 -26.55 15.18 -9.38
C GLU A 621 -27.78 16.04 -9.04
N LYS A 622 -27.80 17.30 -9.49
CA LYS A 622 -28.95 18.19 -9.34
C LYS A 622 -30.21 17.60 -9.99
N LYS A 623 -30.12 17.13 -11.24
CA LYS A 623 -31.25 16.48 -11.93
C LYS A 623 -31.71 15.21 -11.22
N ALA A 624 -30.78 14.41 -10.68
CA ALA A 624 -31.13 13.20 -9.93
C ALA A 624 -31.92 13.54 -8.65
N LYS A 625 -31.47 14.54 -7.88
CA LYS A 625 -32.17 15.01 -6.68
C LYS A 625 -33.51 15.67 -6.96
N GLU A 626 -33.64 16.41 -8.07
CA GLU A 626 -34.93 16.97 -8.51
C GLU A 626 -35.95 15.86 -8.84
N LYS A 627 -35.51 14.78 -9.51
CA LYS A 627 -36.35 13.62 -9.81
C LYS A 627 -36.77 12.87 -8.54
N GLU A 628 -35.86 12.71 -7.58
CA GLU A 628 -36.16 12.09 -6.28
C GLU A 628 -37.17 12.91 -5.47
N LEU A 629 -36.97 14.25 -5.43
CA LEU A 629 -37.90 15.17 -4.78
C LEU A 629 -39.29 15.13 -5.41
N GLN A 630 -39.38 15.00 -6.73
CA GLN A 630 -40.65 14.86 -7.43
C GLN A 630 -41.35 13.53 -7.10
N GLY A 631 -40.61 12.43 -7.04
CA GLY A 631 -41.13 11.13 -6.59
C GLY A 631 -41.65 11.16 -5.15
N LEU A 632 -40.95 11.84 -4.24
CA LEU A 632 -41.38 12.07 -2.85
C LEU A 632 -42.67 12.88 -2.78
N LYS A 633 -42.79 13.96 -3.58
CA LYS A 633 -44.02 14.77 -3.65
C LYS A 633 -45.21 13.94 -4.14
N GLU A 634 -45.04 13.17 -5.21
CA GLU A 634 -46.09 12.29 -5.73
C GLU A 634 -46.50 11.21 -4.72
N GLY A 635 -45.53 10.62 -4.02
CA GLY A 635 -45.78 9.66 -2.93
C GLY A 635 -46.59 10.28 -1.79
N MET A 636 -46.27 11.52 -1.42
CA MET A 636 -46.97 12.25 -0.35
C MET A 636 -48.40 12.60 -0.74
N VAL A 637 -48.65 13.01 -1.99
CA VAL A 637 -50.01 13.25 -2.52
C VAL A 637 -50.86 11.97 -2.45
N LYS A 638 -50.33 10.83 -2.92
CA LYS A 638 -51.03 9.54 -2.86
C LYS A 638 -51.35 9.12 -1.43
N LEU A 639 -50.47 9.41 -0.47
CA LEU A 639 -50.69 9.13 0.95
C LEU A 639 -51.83 9.98 1.53
N VAL A 640 -51.88 11.27 1.20
CA VAL A 640 -52.93 12.20 1.64
C VAL A 640 -54.28 11.79 1.06
N GLU A 641 -54.35 11.49 -0.23
CA GLU A 641 -55.59 11.03 -0.88
C GLU A 641 -56.10 9.71 -0.25
N SER A 642 -55.20 8.76 0.02
CA SER A 642 -55.52 7.50 0.69
C SER A 642 -56.11 7.73 2.09
N ARG A 643 -55.54 8.66 2.86
CA ARG A 643 -56.07 9.05 4.18
C ARG A 643 -57.44 9.72 4.09
N GLN A 644 -57.64 10.62 3.13
CA GLN A 644 -58.95 11.25 2.91
C GLN A 644 -60.01 10.21 2.55
N ARG A 645 -59.75 9.30 1.60
CA ARG A 645 -60.67 8.22 1.23
C ARG A 645 -61.05 7.35 2.44
N LYS A 646 -60.07 7.00 3.29
CA LYS A 646 -60.32 6.23 4.53
C LYS A 646 -61.20 7.01 5.52
N MET A 647 -61.00 8.31 5.68
CA MET A 647 -61.85 9.14 6.55
C MET A 647 -63.28 9.24 6.02
N THR A 648 -63.46 9.51 4.72
CA THR A 648 -64.80 9.60 4.11
C THR A 648 -65.54 8.26 4.21
N GLN A 649 -64.85 7.13 4.04
CA GLN A 649 -65.46 5.81 4.20
C GLN A 649 -65.85 5.53 5.66
N LYS A 650 -65.03 5.97 6.63
CA LYS A 650 -65.35 5.88 8.06
C LYS A 650 -66.59 6.70 8.43
N GLU A 651 -66.74 7.90 7.87
CA GLU A 651 -67.95 8.72 8.03
C GLU A 651 -69.18 8.09 7.40
N LYS A 652 -69.09 7.58 6.16
CA LYS A 652 -70.19 6.85 5.51
C LYS A 652 -70.64 5.65 6.34
N ASN A 653 -69.70 4.91 6.92
CA ASN A 653 -69.98 3.78 7.80
C ASN A 653 -70.67 4.23 9.11
N ARG A 654 -70.21 5.33 9.75
CA ARG A 654 -70.89 5.91 10.92
C ARG A 654 -72.32 6.32 10.59
N LYS A 655 -72.55 6.96 9.44
CA LYS A 655 -73.89 7.39 9.01
C LYS A 655 -74.83 6.20 8.79
N LYS A 656 -74.38 5.15 8.11
CA LYS A 656 -75.14 3.89 7.97
C LYS A 656 -75.45 3.24 9.32
N GLN A 657 -74.51 3.27 10.26
CA GLN A 657 -74.74 2.74 11.61
C GLN A 657 -75.79 3.55 12.39
N MET A 658 -75.78 4.88 12.25
CA MET A 658 -76.80 5.75 12.87
C MET A 658 -78.18 5.55 12.23
N GLU A 659 -78.26 5.42 10.91
CA GLU A 659 -79.52 5.12 10.20
C GLU A 659 -80.07 3.75 10.60
N SER A 660 -79.21 2.73 10.72
CA SER A 660 -79.60 1.40 11.23
C SER A 660 -80.14 1.46 12.67
N LYS A 661 -79.46 2.22 13.54
CA LYS A 661 -79.94 2.46 14.92
C LYS A 661 -81.27 3.20 14.95
N ALA A 662 -81.44 4.24 14.12
CA ALA A 662 -82.69 4.98 14.00
C ALA A 662 -83.85 4.10 13.48
N LYS A 663 -83.58 3.22 12.50
CA LYS A 663 -84.56 2.26 11.97
C LYS A 663 -84.96 1.23 13.04
N LYS A 664 -84.02 0.73 13.84
CA LYS A 664 -84.31 -0.13 15.00
C LYS A 664 -85.11 0.60 16.08
N LEU A 665 -84.87 1.89 16.30
CA LEU A 665 -85.63 2.70 17.25
C LEU A 665 -87.07 2.94 16.79
N ARG A 666 -87.29 3.19 15.49
CA ARG A 666 -88.62 3.31 14.88
C ARG A 666 -89.39 1.98 14.97
N ALA A 667 -88.76 0.86 14.61
CA ALA A 667 -89.38 -0.47 14.76
C ALA A 667 -89.75 -0.81 16.22
N ARG A 668 -88.98 -0.34 17.21
CA ARG A 668 -89.33 -0.48 18.64
C ARG A 668 -90.50 0.43 19.06
N LYS A 669 -90.66 1.61 18.46
CA LYS A 669 -91.85 2.46 18.68
C LYS A 669 -93.09 1.86 18.04
N ASP A 670 -92.97 1.29 16.84
CA ASP A 670 -94.10 0.64 16.15
C ASP A 670 -94.54 -0.65 16.86
N ASN A 671 -93.61 -1.39 17.48
CA ASN A 671 -93.97 -2.54 18.34
C ASN A 671 -94.61 -2.11 19.67
N LYS A 672 -94.20 -0.99 20.27
CA LYS A 672 -94.89 -0.43 21.45
C LYS A 672 -96.28 0.13 21.13
N GLY A 673 -96.54 0.56 19.89
CA GLY A 673 -97.86 0.96 19.43
C GLY A 673 -98.82 -0.21 19.15
N LYS A 674 -98.30 -1.44 18.99
CA LYS A 674 -99.09 -2.66 18.84
C LYS A 674 -99.30 -3.44 20.14
N GLN A 675 -98.54 -3.14 21.20
CA GLN A 675 -98.69 -3.69 22.54
C GLN A 675 -99.51 -2.82 23.50
N GLY A 676 -100.04 -1.68 23.04
CA GLY A 676 -100.94 -0.80 23.80
C GLY A 676 -102.37 -0.77 23.25
N LYS A 677 -102.81 -1.83 22.56
CA LYS A 677 -104.18 -2.01 22.05
C LYS A 677 -104.79 -3.38 22.40
N GLU A 678 -104.19 -4.10 23.36
CA GLU A 678 -104.76 -5.31 23.97
C GLU A 678 -104.95 -5.17 25.49
N ASP A 679 -104.76 -3.96 26.03
CA ASP A 679 -105.17 -3.58 27.39
C ASP A 679 -105.85 -2.20 27.33
N GLU A 680 -107.00 -2.14 26.64
CA GLU A 680 -108.13 -1.23 26.90
C GLU A 680 -109.42 -1.79 26.28
#